data_AF-A0A2A6BQ13-F1
#
_entry.id   AF-A0A2A6BQ13-F1
#
_cell.length_a   1.000
_cell.length_b   1.000
_cell.length_c   1.000
_cell.angle_alpha   90.00
_cell.angle_beta   90.00
_cell.angle_gamma   90.00
#
_symmetry.space_group_name_H-M   'P 1'
#
loop_
_entity.id
_entity.type
_entity.pdbx_description
1 polymer ?
#
loop_
_entity_poly.entity_id
_entity_poly.type
_entity_poly.pdbx_seq_one_letter_code
_entity_poly.pdbx_strand_id
1 'polypeptide(L)'
;MRLLLAAVVSLLAASCYAAASASLECGACMLVVAEVEKGVLAADPKKMIDAGSFRVNPKGEQVGLQKVPFARSNGHIVELLEKACDRTSDYRHVVNKSTGKKVYVHKDATWLTGDESAGMRSRLHGACNDFIDERGDELEKYFEVEREDPARELCVKTVGVCTSVDVSPLPPMEPEEEKKEEEEGQGEGGNDELMSKFDPRPCLTVADLWAWEPPGGAARAELIVVDGDERLPPHPTAVPPIAPLKPDPRLTTKEGKEHYWPHKTPQLLVCHDYKGDSPLCERWEGCDPKECVPFVISHWWHIDTFIYFGHKMVTIPPPALTNIAHRHGVTVLGTLIFENDDGYNHLMEILSTEENMMRTVEQLSSILKTWKFDGWLVNVEVQLGKKSTTPARGPDETKRRSGEEKSRRSRTVTLLMEFLRMLTFATKATTPTGTVFWYDAICVDGMVVWQNRLNAKNREFYNNCDGIFLNYGWKVQDLEESRFNGGAGTVCVGIDVYGRSEGPAGWQTHEAMKKIHKKDLSVALFAPGWAVEAGVNNLCNPETNAFKFWESLSAELHTRPFDRPVPFKTTFRNGYSQKGKFFKIRDMDLMPNLALSGKALVPSEYGLRITRPGKYVLWRVSGMRSNRDLRILIKVEGPGSVSIRLDQREMRLAQVVEGGAMELHPKNDEDLPIKAIWLVATERDTIVTFFEAYYHGGPRASD
;
A
#
# COMPACT_ATOMS: atom_id res chain seq x y z
N MET A 1 12.13 30.25 -37.96
CA MET A 1 11.05 29.58 -37.19
C MET A 1 10.74 28.16 -37.68
N ARG A 2 10.40 27.93 -38.96
CA ARG A 2 10.10 26.58 -39.47
C ARG A 2 11.30 25.59 -39.47
N LEU A 3 12.51 26.09 -39.74
CA LEU A 3 13.76 25.28 -39.66
C LEU A 3 14.14 24.90 -38.22
N LEU A 4 13.87 25.79 -37.25
CA LEU A 4 14.07 25.53 -35.82
C LEU A 4 13.05 24.51 -35.30
N LEU A 5 11.79 24.60 -35.74
CA LEU A 5 10.76 23.63 -35.38
C LEU A 5 11.07 22.23 -35.93
N ALA A 6 11.56 22.13 -37.17
CA ALA A 6 11.98 20.87 -37.76
C ALA A 6 13.21 20.28 -37.04
N ALA A 7 14.18 21.11 -36.65
CA ALA A 7 15.34 20.66 -35.86
C ALA A 7 14.93 20.17 -34.47
N VAL A 8 14.00 20.85 -33.80
CA VAL A 8 13.48 20.46 -32.47
C VAL A 8 12.63 19.19 -32.56
N VAL A 9 11.78 19.04 -33.58
CA VAL A 9 11.01 17.81 -33.81
C VAL A 9 11.92 16.64 -34.16
N SER A 10 12.97 16.85 -34.94
CA SER A 10 13.97 15.82 -35.23
C SER A 10 14.83 15.48 -34.00
N LEU A 11 15.18 16.44 -33.15
CA LEU A 11 15.85 16.19 -31.86
C LEU A 11 14.95 15.43 -30.88
N LEU A 12 13.66 15.79 -30.81
CA LEU A 12 12.68 15.14 -29.94
C LEU A 12 12.37 13.72 -30.43
N ALA A 13 12.20 13.53 -31.74
CA ALA A 13 12.05 12.20 -32.34
C ALA A 13 13.30 11.34 -32.12
N ALA A 14 14.50 11.91 -32.27
CA ALA A 14 15.76 11.23 -31.96
C ALA A 14 15.88 10.88 -30.46
N SER A 15 15.45 11.76 -29.56
CA SER A 15 15.46 11.52 -28.10
C SER A 15 14.45 10.44 -27.67
N CYS A 16 13.27 10.40 -28.30
CA CYS A 16 12.27 9.36 -28.07
C CYS A 16 12.71 8.01 -28.65
N TYR A 17 13.38 8.01 -29.81
CA TYR A 17 13.97 6.79 -30.37
C TYR A 17 15.13 6.26 -29.51
N ALA A 18 15.98 7.17 -28.98
CA ALA A 18 17.07 6.82 -28.08
C ALA A 18 16.57 6.28 -26.73
N ALA A 19 15.48 6.84 -26.19
CA ALA A 19 14.85 6.34 -24.96
C ALA A 19 14.18 4.95 -25.13
N ALA A 20 13.77 4.60 -26.36
CA ALA A 20 13.13 3.32 -26.69
C ALA A 20 14.12 2.21 -27.14
N SER A 21 15.38 2.56 -27.43
CA SER A 21 16.42 1.60 -27.81
C SER A 21 17.18 1.06 -26.60
N ALA A 22 17.52 -0.23 -26.61
CA ALA A 22 18.42 -0.80 -25.61
C ALA A 22 19.81 -0.17 -25.73
N SER A 23 20.36 0.31 -24.61
CA SER A 23 21.76 0.72 -24.55
C SER A 23 22.65 -0.52 -24.51
N LEU A 24 23.65 -0.59 -25.39
CA LEU A 24 24.65 -1.65 -25.37
C LEU A 24 25.50 -1.62 -24.09
N GLU A 25 25.80 -0.41 -23.58
CA GLU A 25 26.54 -0.23 -22.32
C GLU A 25 25.72 -0.71 -21.12
N CYS A 26 24.41 -0.46 -21.12
CA CYS A 26 23.53 -1.00 -20.09
C CYS A 26 23.43 -2.54 -20.17
N GLY A 27 23.32 -3.08 -21.40
CA GLY A 27 23.33 -4.53 -21.63
C GLY A 27 24.62 -5.20 -21.15
N ALA A 28 25.77 -4.57 -21.40
CA ALA A 28 27.08 -5.01 -20.93
C ALA A 28 27.14 -5.03 -19.39
N CYS A 29 26.72 -3.94 -18.73
CA CYS A 29 26.71 -3.88 -17.27
C CYS A 29 25.81 -4.95 -16.64
N MET A 30 24.59 -5.12 -17.16
CA MET A 30 23.64 -6.13 -16.66
C MET A 30 24.17 -7.56 -16.85
N LEU A 31 24.83 -7.83 -17.97
CA LEU A 31 25.47 -9.12 -18.24
C LEU A 31 26.61 -9.39 -17.25
N VAL A 32 27.50 -8.42 -17.04
CA VAL A 32 28.62 -8.56 -16.10
C VAL A 32 28.11 -8.85 -14.69
N VAL A 33 27.11 -8.11 -14.21
CA VAL A 33 26.50 -8.36 -12.91
C VAL A 33 25.90 -9.77 -12.83
N ALA A 34 25.11 -10.17 -13.83
CA ALA A 34 24.44 -11.46 -13.82
C ALA A 34 25.43 -12.64 -13.84
N GLU A 35 26.47 -12.61 -14.69
CA GLU A 35 27.43 -13.71 -14.78
C GLU A 35 28.37 -13.77 -13.56
N VAL A 36 28.81 -12.62 -13.02
CA VAL A 36 29.67 -12.61 -11.82
C VAL A 36 28.88 -13.10 -10.60
N GLU A 37 27.67 -12.60 -10.35
CA GLU A 37 26.85 -13.04 -9.23
C GLU A 37 26.45 -14.53 -9.34
N LYS A 38 26.16 -15.00 -10.56
CA LYS A 38 25.94 -16.44 -10.82
C LYS A 38 27.18 -17.28 -10.51
N GLY A 39 28.37 -16.80 -10.85
CA GLY A 39 29.64 -17.45 -10.52
C GLY A 39 29.93 -17.49 -9.03
N VAL A 40 29.68 -16.38 -8.31
CA VAL A 40 29.80 -16.28 -6.85
C VAL A 40 28.87 -17.28 -6.16
N LEU A 41 27.62 -17.39 -6.60
CA LEU A 41 26.63 -18.31 -6.03
C LEU A 41 26.95 -19.79 -6.33
N ALA A 42 27.63 -20.07 -7.44
CA ALA A 42 28.05 -21.42 -7.81
C ALA A 42 29.32 -21.90 -7.07
N ALA A 43 30.06 -20.99 -6.42
CA ALA A 43 31.26 -21.33 -5.67
C ALA A 43 30.92 -22.05 -4.36
N ASP A 44 31.77 -23.00 -3.95
CA ASP A 44 31.58 -23.74 -2.68
C ASP A 44 31.60 -22.77 -1.48
N PRO A 45 30.48 -22.66 -0.73
CA PRO A 45 30.36 -21.71 0.38
C PRO A 45 31.29 -22.03 1.56
N LYS A 46 31.87 -23.23 1.62
CA LYS A 46 32.82 -23.64 2.67
C LYS A 46 34.28 -23.43 2.27
N LYS A 47 34.56 -23.11 1.00
CA LYS A 47 35.93 -22.92 0.50
C LYS A 47 36.48 -21.56 0.93
N MET A 48 37.55 -21.60 1.70
CA MET A 48 38.29 -20.42 2.18
C MET A 48 39.69 -20.39 1.57
N ILE A 49 40.20 -19.20 1.28
CA ILE A 49 41.60 -18.99 0.83
C ILE A 49 42.34 -18.05 1.79
N ASP A 50 43.67 -18.16 1.81
CA ASP A 50 44.52 -17.25 2.57
C ASP A 50 44.81 -15.98 1.74
N ALA A 51 44.38 -14.82 2.23
CA ALA A 51 44.62 -13.52 1.61
C ALA A 51 45.44 -12.62 2.55
N GLY A 52 46.48 -11.96 2.05
CA GLY A 52 47.34 -11.06 2.86
C GLY A 52 48.81 -11.04 2.44
N SER A 53 49.70 -10.66 3.35
CA SER A 53 51.13 -10.51 3.04
C SER A 53 51.84 -11.87 2.99
N PHE A 54 52.35 -12.22 1.81
CA PHE A 54 53.19 -13.42 1.62
C PHE A 54 54.66 -13.22 2.06
N ARG A 55 54.98 -12.11 2.73
CA ARG A 55 56.36 -11.84 3.18
C ARG A 55 56.67 -12.57 4.49
N VAL A 56 57.69 -13.42 4.43
CA VAL A 56 58.25 -14.11 5.60
C VAL A 56 59.20 -13.15 6.33
N ASN A 57 59.07 -13.03 7.64
CA ASN A 57 59.95 -12.18 8.44
C ASN A 57 61.36 -12.81 8.59
N PRO A 58 62.39 -12.08 9.07
CA PRO A 58 63.75 -12.61 9.24
C PRO A 58 63.90 -13.79 10.22
N LYS A 59 62.83 -14.14 10.96
CA LYS A 59 62.78 -15.31 11.86
C LYS A 59 62.14 -16.54 11.20
N GLY A 60 61.76 -16.47 9.92
CA GLY A 60 61.11 -17.57 9.20
C GLY A 60 59.61 -17.68 9.44
N GLU A 61 58.97 -16.67 10.05
CA GLU A 61 57.53 -16.68 10.33
C GLU A 61 56.77 -15.83 9.30
N GLN A 62 55.69 -16.38 8.77
CA GLN A 62 54.77 -15.69 7.86
C GLN A 62 53.61 -15.13 8.68
N VAL A 63 53.57 -13.80 8.83
CA VAL A 63 52.60 -13.09 9.68
C VAL A 63 51.72 -12.19 8.83
N GLY A 64 50.39 -12.34 8.96
CA GLY A 64 49.41 -11.45 8.30
C GLY A 64 48.60 -12.06 7.16
N LEU A 65 48.47 -13.39 7.08
CA LEU A 65 47.46 -14.05 6.23
C LEU A 65 46.11 -14.11 6.97
N GLN A 66 45.05 -13.67 6.30
CA GLN A 66 43.66 -13.77 6.76
C GLN A 66 42.91 -14.78 5.90
N LYS A 67 42.07 -15.61 6.53
CA LYS A 67 41.18 -16.52 5.78
C LYS A 67 39.97 -15.75 5.28
N VAL A 68 39.81 -15.67 3.97
CA VAL A 68 38.65 -15.04 3.31
C VAL A 68 37.87 -16.07 2.49
N PRO A 69 36.54 -15.91 2.31
CA PRO A 69 35.75 -16.77 1.43
C PRO A 69 36.26 -16.72 -0.01
N PHE A 70 36.39 -17.88 -0.65
CA PHE A 70 36.81 -17.97 -2.05
C PHE A 70 35.82 -17.27 -2.99
N ALA A 71 34.51 -17.41 -2.73
CA ALA A 71 33.42 -16.97 -3.59
C ALA A 71 33.48 -15.49 -3.99
N ARG A 72 33.96 -14.60 -3.10
CA ARG A 72 34.15 -13.17 -3.39
C ARG A 72 35.59 -12.70 -3.21
N SER A 73 36.55 -13.62 -3.34
CA SER A 73 37.97 -13.27 -3.30
C SER A 73 38.39 -12.56 -4.59
N ASN A 74 39.27 -11.56 -4.49
CA ASN A 74 39.75 -10.77 -5.65
C ASN A 74 40.15 -11.66 -6.84
N GLY A 75 40.98 -12.69 -6.62
CA GLY A 75 41.41 -13.60 -7.70
C GLY A 75 40.27 -14.39 -8.35
N HIS A 76 39.22 -14.74 -7.61
CA HIS A 76 38.05 -15.42 -8.21
C HIS A 76 37.16 -14.45 -8.98
N ILE A 77 36.96 -13.23 -8.47
CA ILE A 77 36.21 -12.19 -9.16
C ILE A 77 36.88 -11.82 -10.49
N VAL A 78 38.21 -11.67 -10.51
CA VAL A 78 38.98 -11.42 -11.75
C VAL A 78 38.76 -12.53 -12.77
N GLU A 79 38.81 -13.80 -12.35
CA GLU A 79 38.54 -14.94 -13.23
C GLU A 79 37.12 -14.93 -13.80
N LEU A 80 36.13 -14.52 -13.00
CA LEU A 80 34.73 -14.41 -13.44
C LEU A 80 34.55 -13.26 -14.43
N LEU A 81 35.21 -12.12 -14.21
CA LEU A 81 35.19 -10.98 -15.13
C LEU A 81 35.81 -11.34 -16.49
N GLU A 82 36.95 -12.03 -16.51
CA GLU A 82 37.60 -12.48 -17.76
C GLU A 82 36.71 -13.37 -18.63
N LYS A 83 35.80 -14.13 -18.00
CA LYS A 83 34.92 -15.10 -18.68
C LYS A 83 33.51 -14.58 -18.94
N ALA A 84 33.10 -13.46 -18.34
CA ALA A 84 31.72 -12.98 -18.41
C ALA A 84 31.25 -12.74 -19.85
N CYS A 85 32.08 -12.08 -20.67
CA CYS A 85 31.70 -11.69 -22.03
C CYS A 85 31.55 -12.87 -23.00
N ASP A 86 32.20 -14.02 -22.73
CA ASP A 86 32.03 -15.24 -23.52
C ASP A 86 30.60 -15.81 -23.45
N ARG A 87 29.85 -15.42 -22.41
CA ARG A 87 28.49 -15.90 -22.12
C ARG A 87 27.40 -15.18 -22.91
N THR A 88 27.76 -14.21 -23.76
CA THR A 88 26.79 -13.47 -24.62
C THR A 88 25.93 -14.36 -25.52
N SER A 89 26.36 -15.59 -25.79
CA SER A 89 25.57 -16.59 -26.51
C SER A 89 24.30 -17.04 -25.77
N ASP A 90 24.28 -16.89 -24.45
CA ASP A 90 23.16 -17.20 -23.55
C ASP A 90 22.23 -16.01 -23.32
N TYR A 91 22.46 -14.90 -24.02
CA TYR A 91 21.63 -13.70 -23.93
C TYR A 91 20.78 -13.51 -25.19
N ARG A 92 19.64 -12.85 -24.99
CA ARG A 92 18.72 -12.43 -26.05
C ARG A 92 18.25 -11.01 -25.83
N HIS A 93 17.88 -10.34 -26.91
CA HIS A 93 17.38 -8.97 -26.88
C HIS A 93 15.86 -8.96 -27.01
N VAL A 94 15.16 -8.66 -25.91
CA VAL A 94 13.69 -8.78 -25.78
C VAL A 94 13.06 -7.42 -25.52
N VAL A 95 11.74 -7.33 -25.69
CA VAL A 95 10.95 -6.18 -25.22
C VAL A 95 10.37 -6.53 -23.87
N ASN A 96 10.73 -5.79 -22.82
CA ASN A 96 10.11 -5.92 -21.51
C ASN A 96 8.63 -5.50 -21.61
N LYS A 97 7.70 -6.42 -21.37
CA LYS A 97 6.26 -6.16 -21.51
C LYS A 97 5.72 -5.15 -20.48
N SER A 98 6.37 -5.05 -19.32
CA SER A 98 5.98 -4.14 -18.24
C SER A 98 6.40 -2.70 -18.52
N THR A 99 7.50 -2.49 -19.24
CA THR A 99 8.06 -1.15 -19.49
C THR A 99 8.03 -0.73 -20.96
N GLY A 100 7.80 -1.65 -21.88
CA GLY A 100 7.87 -1.43 -23.33
C GLY A 100 9.30 -1.23 -23.88
N LYS A 101 10.32 -1.27 -23.02
CA LYS A 101 11.72 -1.02 -23.40
C LYS A 101 12.42 -2.29 -23.89
N LYS A 102 13.31 -2.15 -24.87
CA LYS A 102 14.17 -3.26 -25.29
C LYS A 102 15.33 -3.44 -24.31
N VAL A 103 15.62 -4.69 -23.93
CA VAL A 103 16.66 -5.03 -22.94
C VAL A 103 17.38 -6.33 -23.31
N TYR A 104 18.64 -6.45 -22.91
CA TYR A 104 19.44 -7.67 -23.03
C TYR A 104 19.27 -8.52 -21.77
N VAL A 105 18.90 -9.79 -21.94
CA VAL A 105 18.52 -10.66 -20.82
C VAL A 105 19.05 -12.07 -21.06
N HIS A 106 19.43 -12.76 -19.99
CA HIS A 106 19.78 -14.18 -20.07
C HIS A 106 18.57 -15.00 -20.53
N LYS A 107 18.77 -16.04 -21.33
CA LYS A 107 17.68 -16.86 -21.89
C LYS A 107 16.81 -17.46 -20.79
N ASP A 108 17.42 -17.95 -19.73
CA ASP A 108 16.71 -18.57 -18.60
C ASP A 108 15.97 -17.57 -17.68
N ALA A 109 16.18 -16.26 -17.86
CA ALA A 109 15.55 -15.26 -16.99
C ALA A 109 14.06 -15.02 -17.31
N THR A 110 13.62 -15.36 -18.53
CA THR A 110 12.26 -15.09 -18.99
C THR A 110 11.86 -15.93 -20.19
N TRP A 111 10.56 -16.23 -20.31
CA TRP A 111 9.98 -16.90 -21.49
C TRP A 111 9.88 -15.99 -22.73
N LEU A 112 10.18 -14.68 -22.59
CA LEU A 112 10.09 -13.74 -23.70
C LEU A 112 11.07 -14.10 -24.82
N THR A 113 10.53 -14.29 -26.03
CA THR A 113 11.32 -14.50 -27.25
C THR A 113 11.86 -13.16 -27.77
N GLY A 114 13.09 -13.16 -28.28
CA GLY A 114 13.78 -11.96 -28.75
C GLY A 114 14.80 -12.22 -29.85
N ASP A 115 15.57 -11.20 -30.21
CA ASP A 115 16.66 -11.31 -31.19
C ASP A 115 17.83 -12.10 -30.57
N GLU A 116 18.23 -13.19 -31.22
CA GLU A 116 19.35 -14.08 -30.87
C GLU A 116 20.40 -14.17 -32.00
N SER A 117 20.36 -13.23 -32.94
CA SER A 117 21.24 -13.23 -34.12
C SER A 117 22.72 -13.15 -33.75
N ALA A 118 23.59 -13.70 -34.61
CA ALA A 118 25.04 -13.61 -34.43
C ALA A 118 25.53 -12.14 -34.40
N GLY A 119 24.86 -11.25 -35.15
CA GLY A 119 25.14 -9.82 -35.14
C GLY A 119 24.80 -9.13 -33.82
N MET A 120 23.68 -9.49 -33.19
CA MET A 120 23.34 -9.02 -31.84
C MET A 120 24.41 -9.45 -30.83
N ARG A 121 24.75 -10.75 -30.84
CA ARG A 121 25.74 -11.34 -29.92
C ARG A 121 27.12 -10.69 -30.06
N SER A 122 27.59 -10.50 -31.28
CA SER A 122 28.88 -9.83 -31.54
C SER A 122 28.93 -8.39 -31.01
N ARG A 123 27.82 -7.64 -31.13
CA ARG A 123 27.74 -6.26 -30.61
C ARG A 123 27.72 -6.21 -29.08
N LEU A 124 26.97 -7.12 -28.43
CA LEU A 124 26.94 -7.21 -26.98
C LEU A 124 28.29 -7.68 -26.42
N HIS A 125 28.96 -8.62 -27.10
CA HIS A 125 30.29 -9.10 -26.72
C HIS A 125 31.34 -8.00 -26.80
N GLY A 126 31.37 -7.23 -27.89
CA GLY A 126 32.24 -6.05 -28.00
C GLY A 126 32.00 -5.05 -26.87
N ALA A 127 30.73 -4.67 -26.64
CA ALA A 127 30.38 -3.73 -25.58
C ALA A 127 30.71 -4.25 -24.17
N CYS A 128 30.64 -5.57 -23.95
CA CYS A 128 31.02 -6.19 -22.69
C CYS A 128 32.54 -6.11 -22.46
N ASN A 129 33.35 -6.45 -23.47
CA ASN A 129 34.81 -6.34 -23.36
C ASN A 129 35.23 -4.89 -23.10
N ASP A 130 34.68 -3.94 -23.86
CA ASP A 130 34.94 -2.51 -23.66
C ASP A 130 34.56 -2.06 -22.24
N PHE A 131 33.42 -2.54 -21.71
CA PHE A 131 32.95 -2.20 -20.37
C PHE A 131 33.88 -2.73 -19.25
N ILE A 132 34.38 -3.97 -19.38
CA ILE A 132 35.32 -4.55 -18.42
C ILE A 132 36.69 -3.88 -18.52
N ASP A 133 37.20 -3.66 -19.74
CA ASP A 133 38.50 -3.03 -19.97
C ASP A 133 38.56 -1.61 -19.40
N GLU A 134 37.46 -0.85 -19.49
CA GLU A 134 37.38 0.50 -18.93
C GLU A 134 37.25 0.54 -17.40
N ARG A 135 36.74 -0.53 -16.77
CA ARG A 135 36.25 -0.49 -15.37
C ARG A 135 36.73 -1.63 -14.47
N GLY A 136 37.67 -2.46 -14.92
CA GLY A 136 38.13 -3.66 -14.22
C GLY A 136 38.37 -3.46 -12.72
N ASP A 137 39.22 -2.49 -12.35
CA ASP A 137 39.56 -2.19 -10.95
C ASP A 137 38.33 -1.79 -10.09
N GLU A 138 37.36 -1.09 -10.68
CA GLU A 138 36.13 -0.66 -10.01
C GLU A 138 35.19 -1.86 -9.80
N LEU A 139 35.07 -2.73 -10.81
CA LEU A 139 34.23 -3.93 -10.79
C LEU A 139 34.77 -4.95 -9.80
N GLU A 140 36.09 -5.19 -9.78
CA GLU A 140 36.73 -6.08 -8.81
C GLU A 140 36.35 -5.71 -7.39
N LYS A 141 36.54 -4.44 -7.03
CA LYS A 141 36.23 -3.94 -5.68
C LYS A 141 34.74 -3.96 -5.37
N TYR A 142 33.89 -3.76 -6.38
CA TYR A 142 32.44 -3.78 -6.21
C TYR A 142 31.94 -5.16 -5.79
N PHE A 143 32.38 -6.23 -6.47
CA PHE A 143 31.90 -7.59 -6.25
C PHE A 143 32.51 -8.29 -5.02
N GLU A 144 33.53 -7.71 -4.38
CA GLU A 144 34.07 -8.19 -3.10
C GLU A 144 33.02 -8.13 -1.95
N VAL A 145 31.98 -7.30 -2.09
CA VAL A 145 30.93 -7.11 -1.06
C VAL A 145 29.57 -7.56 -1.60
N GLU A 146 28.89 -8.42 -0.85
CA GLU A 146 27.53 -8.86 -1.17
C GLU A 146 26.51 -7.72 -1.03
N ARG A 147 25.57 -7.63 -1.98
CA ARG A 147 24.54 -6.58 -2.07
C ARG A 147 23.17 -7.18 -2.35
N GLU A 148 22.12 -6.50 -1.91
CA GLU A 148 20.73 -6.96 -2.06
C GLU A 148 20.20 -6.83 -3.50
N ASP A 149 20.56 -5.76 -4.22
CA ASP A 149 20.23 -5.56 -5.65
C ASP A 149 21.49 -5.09 -6.42
N PRO A 150 22.41 -6.02 -6.75
CA PRO A 150 23.70 -5.68 -7.35
C PRO A 150 23.56 -4.97 -8.70
N ALA A 151 22.51 -5.29 -9.48
CA ALA A 151 22.28 -4.73 -10.80
C ALA A 151 21.83 -3.27 -10.74
N ARG A 152 20.91 -2.95 -9.83
CA ARG A 152 20.44 -1.56 -9.64
C ARG A 152 21.49 -0.69 -8.97
N GLU A 153 22.23 -1.21 -8.00
CA GLU A 153 23.30 -0.46 -7.35
C GLU A 153 24.45 -0.15 -8.33
N LEU A 154 24.95 -1.15 -9.08
CA LEU A 154 26.05 -0.92 -10.02
C LEU A 154 25.61 -0.13 -11.25
N CYS A 155 24.62 -0.64 -11.99
CA CYS A 155 24.35 -0.15 -13.34
C CYS A 155 23.54 1.16 -13.37
N VAL A 156 22.75 1.45 -12.32
CA VAL A 156 21.94 2.69 -12.22
C VAL A 156 22.59 3.72 -11.32
N LYS A 157 23.05 3.35 -10.11
CA LYS A 157 23.53 4.32 -9.12
C LYS A 157 25.02 4.64 -9.25
N THR A 158 25.87 3.63 -9.46
CA THR A 158 27.32 3.81 -9.48
C THR A 158 27.83 4.20 -10.86
N VAL A 159 27.55 3.37 -11.87
CA VAL A 159 28.06 3.55 -13.24
C VAL A 159 27.14 4.44 -14.08
N GLY A 160 25.84 4.41 -13.82
CA GLY A 160 24.86 5.30 -14.46
C GLY A 160 24.58 5.03 -15.94
N VAL A 161 24.93 3.84 -16.45
CA VAL A 161 24.68 3.43 -17.85
C VAL A 161 23.26 2.89 -18.07
N CYS A 162 22.58 2.48 -16.99
CA CYS A 162 21.20 2.03 -17.00
C CYS A 162 20.27 3.02 -16.27
N THR A 163 19.00 3.06 -16.67
CA THR A 163 17.93 3.74 -15.94
C THR A 163 17.20 2.77 -15.01
N SER A 164 16.37 3.28 -14.09
CA SER A 164 15.51 2.44 -13.24
C SER A 164 14.53 1.57 -14.04
N VAL A 165 14.21 1.97 -15.28
CA VAL A 165 13.36 1.23 -16.21
C VAL A 165 14.10 0.04 -16.85
N ASP A 166 15.42 0.15 -17.04
CA ASP A 166 16.24 -0.90 -17.65
C ASP A 166 16.41 -2.12 -16.72
N VAL A 167 16.46 -1.88 -15.41
CA VAL A 167 16.63 -2.92 -14.38
C VAL A 167 15.31 -3.42 -13.79
N SER A 168 14.18 -3.12 -14.46
CA SER A 168 12.86 -3.55 -13.99
C SER A 168 12.68 -5.07 -14.14
N PRO A 169 12.04 -5.76 -13.17
CA PRO A 169 11.86 -7.21 -13.21
C PRO A 169 11.17 -7.70 -14.48
N LEU A 170 11.61 -8.85 -14.98
CA LEU A 170 11.02 -9.54 -16.13
C LEU A 170 10.15 -10.71 -15.66
N PRO A 171 9.17 -11.14 -16.47
CA PRO A 171 8.39 -12.34 -16.15
C PRO A 171 9.31 -13.58 -16.11
N PRO A 172 9.36 -14.36 -15.02
CA PRO A 172 10.21 -15.55 -14.93
C PRO A 172 9.75 -16.66 -15.90
N MET A 173 10.65 -17.58 -16.27
CA MET A 173 10.27 -18.80 -17.02
C MET A 173 9.38 -19.69 -16.14
N GLU A 174 8.29 -20.21 -16.69
CA GLU A 174 7.49 -21.27 -16.05
C GLU A 174 8.31 -22.57 -16.02
N PRO A 175 8.28 -23.38 -14.94
CA PRO A 175 8.98 -24.66 -14.89
C PRO A 175 8.40 -25.65 -15.92
N GLU A 176 9.26 -26.33 -16.67
CA GLU A 176 8.85 -27.38 -17.62
C GLU A 176 8.21 -28.58 -16.89
N GLU A 177 7.13 -29.10 -17.46
CA GLU A 177 6.34 -30.22 -16.93
C GLU A 177 7.16 -31.53 -16.83
N GLU A 178 7.42 -32.02 -15.62
CA GLU A 178 8.00 -33.34 -15.41
C GLU A 178 6.96 -34.46 -15.64
N LYS A 179 7.34 -35.39 -16.51
CA LYS A 179 6.57 -36.58 -16.89
C LYS A 179 6.42 -37.54 -15.72
N LYS A 180 5.19 -38.04 -15.55
CA LYS A 180 4.80 -39.15 -14.67
C LYS A 180 5.66 -40.39 -14.91
N GLU A 181 6.27 -40.95 -13.87
CA GLU A 181 6.47 -42.40 -13.70
C GLU A 181 6.48 -42.75 -12.19
N GLU A 182 6.13 -44.00 -11.92
CA GLU A 182 5.49 -44.55 -10.72
C GLU A 182 6.44 -44.79 -9.52
N GLU A 183 5.82 -44.92 -8.34
CA GLU A 183 6.42 -45.21 -7.04
C GLU A 183 7.21 -46.54 -7.02
N GLU A 184 8.35 -46.57 -6.30
CA GLU A 184 8.55 -47.44 -5.12
C GLU A 184 9.92 -47.23 -4.47
N GLY A 185 9.94 -47.10 -3.12
CA GLY A 185 11.01 -47.70 -2.31
C GLY A 185 11.99 -46.81 -1.50
N GLN A 186 11.54 -46.33 -0.34
CA GLN A 186 12.23 -46.28 0.99
C GLN A 186 13.56 -45.53 1.20
N GLY A 187 13.57 -44.63 2.20
CA GLY A 187 14.74 -44.42 3.09
C GLY A 187 15.04 -43.00 3.58
N GLU A 188 14.52 -42.67 4.78
CA GLU A 188 15.09 -41.79 5.83
C GLU A 188 15.33 -40.26 5.63
N GLY A 189 14.75 -39.47 6.54
CA GLY A 189 15.42 -38.29 7.13
C GLY A 189 14.72 -36.92 7.07
N GLY A 190 13.95 -36.59 8.12
CA GLY A 190 14.00 -35.30 8.84
C GLY A 190 13.63 -33.96 8.19
N ASN A 191 12.57 -33.33 8.74
CA ASN A 191 12.28 -31.89 8.77
C ASN A 191 12.15 -31.15 7.42
N ASP A 192 11.02 -31.36 6.73
CA ASP A 192 10.46 -30.38 5.79
C ASP A 192 8.94 -30.62 5.68
N GLU A 193 8.18 -30.13 6.65
CA GLU A 193 6.72 -30.22 6.62
C GLU A 193 6.11 -28.93 7.17
N LEU A 194 6.28 -27.81 6.44
CA LEU A 194 5.35 -26.67 6.56
C LEU A 194 5.36 -25.69 5.36
N MET A 195 5.52 -26.16 4.11
CA MET A 195 5.31 -25.30 2.92
C MET A 195 4.51 -25.97 1.79
N SER A 196 4.03 -27.20 1.96
CA SER A 196 3.19 -27.89 0.97
C SER A 196 1.70 -27.82 1.32
N LYS A 197 1.08 -26.65 1.12
CA LYS A 197 -0.39 -26.51 1.00
C LYS A 197 -0.78 -25.16 0.40
N PHE A 198 -0.13 -24.76 -0.68
CA PHE A 198 -0.70 -23.79 -1.60
C PHE A 198 -1.31 -24.58 -2.77
N ASP A 199 -2.64 -24.67 -2.78
CA ASP A 199 -3.42 -25.11 -3.94
C ASP A 199 -3.51 -23.90 -4.90
N PRO A 200 -2.82 -23.91 -6.05
CA PRO A 200 -2.95 -22.87 -7.05
C PRO A 200 -4.24 -23.13 -7.82
N ARG A 201 -5.38 -22.72 -7.27
CA ARG A 201 -6.60 -22.73 -8.08
C ARG A 201 -6.44 -21.70 -9.21
N PRO A 202 -6.66 -22.10 -10.47
CA PRO A 202 -6.48 -21.21 -11.61
C PRO A 202 -7.53 -20.10 -11.57
N CYS A 203 -7.17 -18.95 -12.15
CA CYS A 203 -8.05 -17.81 -12.36
C CYS A 203 -9.41 -18.27 -12.93
N LEU A 204 -10.47 -18.07 -12.15
CA LEU A 204 -11.84 -18.33 -12.58
C LEU A 204 -12.21 -17.30 -13.67
N THR A 205 -12.42 -17.79 -14.89
CA THR A 205 -12.90 -17.05 -16.06
C THR A 205 -14.31 -16.48 -15.86
N VAL A 206 -14.82 -15.65 -16.78
CA VAL A 206 -16.26 -15.27 -16.81
C VAL A 206 -17.16 -16.50 -16.91
N ALA A 207 -16.71 -17.59 -17.53
CA ALA A 207 -17.42 -18.85 -17.52
C ALA A 207 -17.42 -19.51 -16.13
N ASP A 208 -16.34 -19.39 -15.37
CA ASP A 208 -16.26 -19.88 -13.98
C ASP A 208 -17.04 -19.00 -12.99
N LEU A 209 -17.20 -17.72 -13.30
CA LEU A 209 -18.15 -16.80 -12.64
C LEU A 209 -19.62 -17.21 -12.79
N TRP A 210 -19.94 -18.05 -13.79
CA TRP A 210 -21.27 -18.62 -14.05
C TRP A 210 -21.41 -20.07 -13.56
N ALA A 211 -20.30 -20.77 -13.27
CA ALA A 211 -20.28 -22.11 -12.66
C ALA A 211 -20.03 -22.10 -11.15
N TRP A 212 -19.55 -20.98 -10.59
CA TRP A 212 -19.43 -20.86 -9.14
C TRP A 212 -20.81 -20.64 -8.53
N GLU A 213 -21.37 -21.73 -8.05
CA GLU A 213 -22.50 -21.74 -7.14
C GLU A 213 -21.96 -21.73 -5.71
N PRO A 214 -22.56 -20.94 -4.79
CA PRO A 214 -22.45 -21.28 -3.38
C PRO A 214 -22.97 -22.73 -3.23
N PRO A 215 -22.65 -23.46 -2.16
CA PRO A 215 -23.19 -24.81 -1.98
C PRO A 215 -24.73 -24.83 -2.25
N GLY A 216 -25.13 -25.33 -3.44
CA GLY A 216 -26.50 -25.42 -3.97
C GLY A 216 -26.85 -24.59 -5.26
N GLY A 217 -26.68 -25.19 -6.46
CA GLY A 217 -27.55 -25.21 -7.69
C GLY A 217 -28.06 -23.88 -8.30
N ALA A 218 -28.14 -23.60 -9.62
CA ALA A 218 -27.97 -24.35 -10.86
C ALA A 218 -27.84 -23.37 -12.08
N ALA A 219 -27.06 -23.80 -13.10
CA ALA A 219 -27.28 -23.72 -14.58
C ALA A 219 -26.77 -22.52 -15.43
N ARG A 220 -25.85 -22.86 -16.35
CA ARG A 220 -25.20 -22.08 -17.43
C ARG A 220 -25.97 -22.11 -18.76
N ALA A 221 -25.76 -21.09 -19.61
CA ALA A 221 -25.80 -21.18 -21.08
C ALA A 221 -24.85 -20.13 -21.71
N GLU A 222 -24.07 -20.52 -22.74
CA GLU A 222 -23.07 -19.70 -23.47
C GLU A 222 -23.51 -19.37 -24.91
N LEU A 223 -23.09 -18.21 -25.46
CA LEU A 223 -22.71 -17.99 -26.88
C LEU A 223 -21.90 -16.67 -27.09
N ILE A 224 -21.23 -16.55 -28.22
CA ILE A 224 -19.92 -15.91 -28.56
C ILE A 224 -20.00 -14.60 -29.42
N VAL A 225 -19.11 -13.61 -29.10
CA VAL A 225 -18.30 -12.61 -29.91
C VAL A 225 -19.01 -11.65 -30.93
N VAL A 226 -18.66 -10.36 -31.15
CA VAL A 226 -17.59 -9.76 -32.01
C VAL A 226 -17.35 -8.23 -31.75
N ASP A 227 -16.08 -7.83 -32.00
CA ASP A 227 -15.32 -6.55 -31.96
C ASP A 227 -15.89 -5.22 -32.52
N GLY A 228 -15.24 -4.10 -32.16
CA GLY A 228 -15.29 -2.83 -32.92
C GLY A 228 -14.55 -1.62 -32.29
N ASP A 229 -13.69 -0.97 -33.08
CA ASP A 229 -12.51 -0.16 -32.75
C ASP A 229 -12.67 1.38 -32.58
N GLU A 230 -11.65 1.98 -31.94
CA GLU A 230 -10.95 3.28 -32.18
C GLU A 230 -11.47 4.72 -31.84
N ARG A 231 -10.65 5.35 -30.96
CA ARG A 231 -9.93 6.67 -31.02
C ARG A 231 -10.64 8.01 -30.70
N LEU A 232 -9.97 8.75 -29.79
CA LEU A 232 -10.21 10.14 -29.35
C LEU A 232 -9.03 11.06 -29.74
N PRO A 233 -9.22 12.38 -29.86
CA PRO A 233 -8.15 13.37 -29.95
C PRO A 233 -7.91 14.15 -28.61
N PRO A 234 -6.80 14.92 -28.51
CA PRO A 234 -6.09 15.23 -27.25
C PRO A 234 -6.36 16.62 -26.63
N HIS A 235 -5.95 16.78 -25.35
CA HIS A 235 -5.84 18.05 -24.61
C HIS A 235 -4.41 18.64 -24.65
N PRO A 236 -4.26 19.97 -24.55
CA PRO A 236 -2.99 20.63 -24.24
C PRO A 236 -2.83 20.99 -22.75
N THR A 237 -1.59 21.37 -22.44
CA THR A 237 -0.83 21.27 -21.19
C THR A 237 -0.85 22.49 -20.24
N ALA A 238 -0.38 22.21 -19.02
CA ALA A 238 0.36 23.03 -18.04
C ALA A 238 -0.39 24.04 -17.13
N VAL A 239 -0.15 23.92 -15.81
CA VAL A 239 -0.54 24.89 -14.76
C VAL A 239 0.72 25.33 -13.97
N PRO A 240 0.90 26.65 -13.69
CA PRO A 240 2.03 27.23 -12.97
C PRO A 240 1.77 27.32 -11.43
N PRO A 241 2.67 27.87 -10.59
CA PRO A 241 2.77 27.55 -9.16
C PRO A 241 1.63 28.09 -8.29
N ILE A 242 1.24 27.30 -7.28
CA ILE A 242 0.05 27.49 -6.44
C ILE A 242 0.31 28.60 -5.40
N ALA A 243 -0.47 29.68 -5.49
CA ALA A 243 -0.63 30.70 -4.44
C ALA A 243 -1.30 30.09 -3.18
N PRO A 244 -1.11 30.66 -1.97
CA PRO A 244 -1.75 30.13 -0.75
C PRO A 244 -3.27 30.04 -0.93
N LEU A 245 -3.76 28.80 -0.95
CA LEU A 245 -5.17 28.49 -1.13
C LEU A 245 -5.96 29.11 0.02
N LYS A 246 -6.94 29.96 -0.32
CA LYS A 246 -7.97 30.38 0.63
C LYS A 246 -8.70 29.12 1.14
N PRO A 247 -9.08 29.04 2.44
CA PRO A 247 -9.83 27.91 2.95
C PRO A 247 -11.10 27.68 2.12
N ASP A 248 -11.28 26.46 1.59
CA ASP A 248 -12.46 26.11 0.81
C ASP A 248 -13.70 26.04 1.75
N PRO A 249 -14.77 26.82 1.49
CA PRO A 249 -16.01 26.77 2.28
C PRO A 249 -16.69 25.39 2.33
N ARG A 250 -16.33 24.48 1.42
CA ARG A 250 -16.83 23.09 1.37
C ARG A 250 -16.11 22.13 2.31
N LEU A 251 -15.05 22.57 2.99
CA LEU A 251 -14.45 21.87 4.14
C LEU A 251 -15.42 21.97 5.32
N THR A 252 -16.56 21.29 5.23
CA THR A 252 -17.61 21.32 6.24
C THR A 252 -17.19 20.44 7.42
N THR A 253 -16.89 21.11 8.52
CA THR A 253 -16.24 20.53 9.72
C THR A 253 -17.20 20.09 10.81
N LYS A 254 -18.51 20.32 10.65
CA LYS A 254 -19.48 20.09 11.73
C LYS A 254 -20.17 18.73 11.67
N GLU A 255 -20.55 18.24 10.49
CA GLU A 255 -21.49 17.12 10.40
C GLU A 255 -20.89 15.71 10.53
N GLY A 256 -19.56 15.56 10.53
CA GLY A 256 -18.88 14.25 10.62
C GLY A 256 -18.21 13.94 11.96
N LYS A 257 -17.95 14.96 12.79
CA LYS A 257 -17.05 14.87 13.96
C LYS A 257 -17.75 14.74 15.32
N GLU A 258 -19.07 14.92 15.37
CA GLU A 258 -19.86 14.86 16.61
C GLU A 258 -20.17 13.41 17.08
N HIS A 259 -19.81 12.40 16.28
CA HIS A 259 -20.20 10.99 16.47
C HIS A 259 -19.02 10.04 16.72
N TYR A 260 -17.89 10.58 17.18
CA TYR A 260 -16.72 9.77 17.51
C TYR A 260 -17.00 8.89 18.75
N TRP A 261 -16.84 7.58 18.60
CA TRP A 261 -16.99 6.63 19.69
C TRP A 261 -15.62 6.38 20.36
N PRO A 262 -15.46 6.61 21.67
CA PRO A 262 -14.25 6.20 22.36
C PRO A 262 -14.17 4.66 22.36
N HIS A 263 -13.26 4.12 21.56
CA HIS A 263 -13.15 2.68 21.34
C HIS A 263 -12.60 1.98 22.60
N LYS A 264 -13.46 1.20 23.27
CA LYS A 264 -13.06 0.21 24.29
C LYS A 264 -12.93 -1.21 23.71
N THR A 265 -13.01 -1.33 22.39
CA THR A 265 -12.99 -2.58 21.63
C THR A 265 -11.86 -2.55 20.61
N PRO A 266 -11.43 -3.72 20.09
CA PRO A 266 -10.53 -3.80 18.94
C PRO A 266 -10.97 -2.87 17.81
N GLN A 267 -10.00 -2.15 17.24
CA GLN A 267 -10.17 -1.23 16.12
C GLN A 267 -9.57 -1.80 14.83
N LEU A 268 -10.01 -1.26 13.70
CA LEU A 268 -9.34 -1.40 12.40
C LEU A 268 -8.72 -0.08 11.97
N LEU A 269 -7.39 -0.07 11.89
CA LEU A 269 -6.60 0.96 11.24
C LEU A 269 -6.31 0.52 9.80
N VAL A 270 -6.49 1.44 8.85
CA VAL A 270 -6.20 1.19 7.43
C VAL A 270 -5.16 2.19 6.96
N CYS A 271 -3.96 1.70 6.68
CA CYS A 271 -2.82 2.48 6.22
C CYS A 271 -2.66 2.28 4.71
N HIS A 272 -3.08 3.29 3.95
CA HIS A 272 -3.51 3.17 2.55
C HIS A 272 -2.45 2.69 1.55
N ASP A 273 -1.18 3.09 1.72
CA ASP A 273 -0.04 2.91 0.81
C ASP A 273 -0.39 2.31 -0.58
N TYR A 274 -0.55 3.19 -1.57
CA TYR A 274 -1.07 2.86 -2.90
C TYR A 274 -0.38 3.68 -3.99
N LYS A 275 0.26 3.02 -4.96
CA LYS A 275 0.94 3.65 -6.13
C LYS A 275 1.97 4.74 -5.78
N GLY A 276 2.59 4.66 -4.61
CA GLY A 276 3.51 5.68 -4.11
C GLY A 276 2.81 7.00 -3.77
N ASP A 277 3.60 8.02 -3.40
CA ASP A 277 3.06 9.29 -2.91
C ASP A 277 2.13 9.99 -3.92
N SER A 278 0.87 10.26 -3.53
CA SER A 278 -0.08 11.16 -4.22
C SER A 278 -0.44 10.81 -5.68
N PRO A 279 -1.03 9.63 -5.94
CA PRO A 279 -1.52 9.23 -7.27
C PRO A 279 -2.54 10.22 -7.87
N LEU A 280 -2.57 10.32 -9.20
CA LEU A 280 -3.44 11.26 -9.95
C LEU A 280 -4.93 11.13 -9.54
N CYS A 281 -5.37 9.90 -9.27
CA CYS A 281 -6.75 9.57 -8.92
C CYS A 281 -7.21 10.15 -7.58
N GLU A 282 -6.29 10.60 -6.73
CA GLU A 282 -6.59 11.19 -5.42
C GLU A 282 -6.58 12.71 -5.43
N ARG A 283 -6.19 13.32 -6.55
CA ARG A 283 -6.22 14.77 -6.71
C ARG A 283 -7.65 15.29 -6.72
N TRP A 284 -7.78 16.56 -6.38
CA TRP A 284 -9.08 17.23 -6.34
C TRP A 284 -9.80 17.22 -7.70
N GLU A 285 -9.04 17.33 -8.77
CA GLU A 285 -9.51 17.31 -10.15
C GLU A 285 -9.94 15.92 -10.58
N GLY A 286 -9.40 14.87 -9.95
CA GLY A 286 -9.53 13.46 -10.35
C GLY A 286 -8.67 13.08 -11.55
N CYS A 287 -8.97 11.94 -12.17
CA CYS A 287 -8.21 11.41 -13.30
C CYS A 287 -9.08 10.63 -14.31
N ASP A 288 -8.51 10.33 -15.47
CA ASP A 288 -8.98 9.20 -16.29
C ASP A 288 -8.57 7.88 -15.59
N PRO A 289 -9.51 6.95 -15.30
CA PRO A 289 -9.20 5.66 -14.69
C PRO A 289 -8.21 4.80 -15.49
N LYS A 290 -8.04 5.07 -16.80
CA LYS A 290 -7.03 4.42 -17.64
C LYS A 290 -5.61 4.89 -17.33
N GLU A 291 -5.44 6.14 -16.89
CA GLU A 291 -4.15 6.70 -16.50
C GLU A 291 -3.83 6.40 -15.04
N CYS A 292 -4.86 6.38 -14.18
CA CYS A 292 -4.74 6.04 -12.77
C CYS A 292 -5.97 5.26 -12.35
N VAL A 293 -5.85 3.93 -12.29
CA VAL A 293 -6.85 3.11 -11.59
C VAL A 293 -7.00 3.66 -10.17
N PRO A 294 -8.22 4.01 -9.70
CA PRO A 294 -8.42 4.51 -8.36
C PRO A 294 -8.55 3.37 -7.35
N PHE A 295 -8.03 3.57 -6.13
CA PHE A 295 -8.34 2.71 -5.00
C PHE A 295 -9.60 3.24 -4.28
N VAL A 296 -10.74 2.62 -4.56
CA VAL A 296 -12.02 3.04 -3.97
C VAL A 296 -12.29 2.26 -2.68
N ILE A 297 -12.30 2.96 -1.55
CA ILE A 297 -12.75 2.40 -0.28
C ILE A 297 -14.27 2.56 -0.21
N SER A 298 -14.98 1.44 -0.25
CA SER A 298 -16.44 1.41 -0.05
C SER A 298 -16.85 0.92 1.33
N HIS A 299 -15.94 0.37 2.14
CA HIS A 299 -16.23 -0.37 3.38
C HIS A 299 -15.97 0.44 4.65
N TRP A 300 -16.22 1.75 4.61
CA TRP A 300 -15.86 2.69 5.67
C TRP A 300 -16.43 2.35 7.07
N TRP A 301 -17.55 1.63 7.15
CA TRP A 301 -18.15 1.20 8.42
C TRP A 301 -17.33 0.17 9.19
N HIS A 302 -16.37 -0.48 8.55
CA HIS A 302 -15.41 -1.37 9.19
C HIS A 302 -14.15 -0.66 9.68
N ILE A 303 -13.89 0.54 9.19
CA ILE A 303 -12.64 1.28 9.42
C ILE A 303 -12.88 2.25 10.56
N ASP A 304 -12.05 2.22 11.60
CA ASP A 304 -12.10 3.21 12.69
C ASP A 304 -11.21 4.40 12.36
N THR A 305 -9.99 4.11 11.87
CA THR A 305 -9.00 5.11 11.52
C THR A 305 -8.39 4.81 10.15
N PHE A 306 -8.38 5.80 9.27
CA PHE A 306 -7.73 5.77 7.98
C PHE A 306 -6.44 6.60 8.04
N ILE A 307 -5.32 6.02 7.66
CA ILE A 307 -4.01 6.66 7.64
C ILE A 307 -3.60 6.85 6.19
N TYR A 308 -3.46 8.11 5.79
CA TYR A 308 -2.90 8.47 4.49
C TYR A 308 -1.38 8.43 4.58
N PHE A 309 -0.83 7.31 4.12
CA PHE A 309 0.59 7.02 4.18
C PHE A 309 1.35 7.66 3.03
N GLY A 310 2.58 8.12 3.31
CA GLY A 310 3.50 8.62 2.30
C GLY A 310 4.93 8.72 2.83
N HIS A 311 5.89 8.78 1.92
CA HIS A 311 7.34 8.82 2.14
C HIS A 311 7.90 10.25 2.14
N LYS A 312 7.05 11.24 2.41
CA LYS A 312 7.46 12.62 2.68
C LYS A 312 7.37 12.88 4.16
N MET A 313 8.35 13.61 4.70
CA MET A 313 8.45 13.92 6.12
C MET A 313 7.11 14.31 6.72
N VAL A 314 6.35 15.19 6.05
CA VAL A 314 4.97 15.50 6.39
C VAL A 314 4.09 15.21 5.18
N THR A 315 3.20 14.22 5.32
CA THR A 315 2.22 13.86 4.29
C THR A 315 0.82 14.25 4.77
N ILE A 316 0.15 15.10 3.98
CA ILE A 316 -1.19 15.63 4.27
C ILE A 316 -2.23 14.83 3.47
N PRO A 317 -3.28 14.27 4.12
CA PRO A 317 -4.34 13.57 3.42
C PRO A 317 -5.09 14.47 2.40
N PRO A 318 -5.43 13.97 1.20
CA PRO A 318 -6.21 14.73 0.23
C PRO A 318 -7.59 15.13 0.80
N PRO A 319 -8.02 16.40 0.67
CA PRO A 319 -9.29 16.88 1.23
C PRO A 319 -10.52 16.07 0.80
N ALA A 320 -10.55 15.63 -0.46
CA ALA A 320 -11.67 14.83 -0.97
C ALA A 320 -11.80 13.49 -0.23
N LEU A 321 -10.67 12.85 0.07
CA LEU A 321 -10.59 11.59 0.81
C LEU A 321 -10.94 11.79 2.28
N THR A 322 -10.40 12.85 2.91
CA THR A 322 -10.75 13.25 4.28
C THR A 322 -12.24 13.47 4.42
N ASN A 323 -12.85 14.20 3.48
CA ASN A 323 -14.28 14.49 3.50
C ASN A 323 -15.12 13.21 3.42
N ILE A 324 -14.84 12.32 2.46
CA ILE A 324 -15.64 11.10 2.34
C ILE A 324 -15.46 10.17 3.55
N ALA A 325 -14.26 10.07 4.12
CA ALA A 325 -14.01 9.31 5.36
C ALA A 325 -14.77 9.91 6.56
N HIS A 326 -14.71 11.23 6.75
CA HIS A 326 -15.43 11.93 7.83
C HIS A 326 -16.94 11.79 7.71
N ARG A 327 -17.48 11.79 6.49
CA ARG A 327 -18.91 11.53 6.26
C ARG A 327 -19.33 10.15 6.77
N HIS A 328 -18.42 9.18 6.82
CA HIS A 328 -18.64 7.85 7.38
C HIS A 328 -18.21 7.72 8.85
N GLY A 329 -17.83 8.82 9.53
CA GLY A 329 -17.39 8.78 10.93
C GLY A 329 -16.03 8.09 11.13
N VAL A 330 -15.14 8.19 10.15
CA VAL A 330 -13.78 7.61 10.19
C VAL A 330 -12.77 8.69 10.53
N THR A 331 -11.88 8.44 11.50
CA THR A 331 -10.76 9.34 11.82
C THR A 331 -9.72 9.27 10.72
N VAL A 332 -9.15 10.41 10.31
CA VAL A 332 -8.17 10.47 9.20
C VAL A 332 -6.85 11.04 9.70
N LEU A 333 -5.77 10.27 9.57
CA LEU A 333 -4.43 10.69 9.97
C LEU A 333 -3.55 10.94 8.74
N GLY A 334 -2.71 11.97 8.83
CA GLY A 334 -1.55 12.13 7.97
C GLY A 334 -0.37 11.31 8.49
N THR A 335 0.78 11.43 7.80
CA THR A 335 2.02 10.74 8.19
C THR A 335 3.11 11.76 8.51
N LEU A 336 3.76 11.61 9.66
CA LEU A 336 4.99 12.28 10.04
C LEU A 336 6.10 11.23 10.07
N ILE A 337 6.95 11.20 9.05
CA ILE A 337 7.98 10.17 8.89
C ILE A 337 9.39 10.75 8.90
N PHE A 338 10.32 10.03 9.52
CA PHE A 338 11.75 10.33 9.52
C PHE A 338 12.49 9.10 9.05
N GLU A 339 12.91 9.12 7.79
CA GLU A 339 13.66 8.06 7.12
C GLU A 339 14.88 8.66 6.42
N ASN A 340 15.91 7.83 6.21
CA ASN A 340 17.16 8.22 5.56
C ASN A 340 17.95 9.35 6.28
N ASP A 341 19.03 9.82 5.66
CA ASP A 341 19.86 10.88 6.23
C ASP A 341 19.12 12.22 6.39
N ASP A 342 18.22 12.55 5.46
CA ASP A 342 17.42 13.77 5.52
C ASP A 342 16.45 13.74 6.70
N GLY A 343 15.76 12.61 6.92
CA GLY A 343 14.90 12.41 8.09
C GLY A 343 15.68 12.54 9.40
N TYR A 344 16.89 11.98 9.46
CA TYR A 344 17.77 12.15 10.63
C TYR A 344 18.08 13.64 10.87
N ASN A 345 18.48 14.37 9.83
CA ASN A 345 18.86 15.78 9.95
C ASN A 345 17.68 16.64 10.43
N HIS A 346 16.49 16.47 9.83
CA HIS A 346 15.28 17.17 10.26
C HIS A 346 14.91 16.84 11.70
N LEU A 347 14.96 15.56 12.09
CA LEU A 347 14.67 15.17 13.47
C LEU A 347 15.65 15.81 14.46
N MET A 348 16.95 15.85 14.12
CA MET A 348 17.96 16.47 14.99
C MET A 348 17.75 17.98 15.10
N GLU A 349 17.31 18.64 14.03
CA GLU A 349 16.98 20.07 14.06
C GLU A 349 15.77 20.35 14.97
N ILE A 350 14.70 19.56 14.85
CA ILE A 350 13.50 19.66 15.70
C ILE A 350 13.87 19.48 17.17
N LEU A 351 14.70 18.46 17.46
CA LEU A 351 15.09 18.12 18.84
C LEU A 351 16.27 18.94 19.37
N SER A 352 16.79 19.91 18.60
CA SER A 352 17.97 20.67 19.02
C SER A 352 17.68 21.67 20.15
N THR A 353 16.46 22.21 20.19
CA THR A 353 15.99 23.17 21.21
C THR A 353 14.50 22.98 21.48
N GLU A 354 14.05 23.38 22.67
CA GLU A 354 12.62 23.41 23.00
C GLU A 354 11.84 24.34 22.06
N GLU A 355 12.43 25.46 21.65
CA GLU A 355 11.81 26.41 20.71
C GLU A 355 11.53 25.77 19.34
N ASN A 356 12.50 25.05 18.77
CA ASN A 356 12.31 24.35 17.49
C ASN A 356 11.25 23.26 17.59
N MET A 357 11.26 22.51 18.70
CA MET A 357 10.28 21.48 18.99
C MET A 357 8.86 22.07 19.05
N MET A 358 8.67 23.13 19.85
CA MET A 358 7.39 23.82 19.99
C MET A 358 6.92 24.44 18.67
N ARG A 359 7.82 25.11 17.93
CA ARG A 359 7.51 25.68 16.62
C ARG A 359 7.04 24.60 15.65
N THR A 360 7.66 23.43 15.66
CA THR A 360 7.26 22.29 14.82
C THR A 360 5.87 21.78 15.20
N VAL A 361 5.60 21.60 16.50
CA VAL A 361 4.28 21.21 17.02
C VAL A 361 3.20 22.24 16.63
N GLU A 362 3.49 23.53 16.71
CA GLU A 362 2.59 24.61 16.30
C GLU A 362 2.28 24.57 14.80
N GLN A 363 3.29 24.33 13.95
CA GLN A 363 3.09 24.21 12.50
C GLN A 363 2.26 22.97 12.15
N LEU A 364 2.55 21.81 12.76
CA LEU A 364 1.74 20.59 12.56
C LEU A 364 0.29 20.81 13.03
N SER A 365 0.08 21.53 14.13
CA SER A 365 -1.26 21.92 14.60
C SER A 365 -1.95 22.90 13.63
N SER A 366 -1.21 23.84 13.04
CA SER A 366 -1.73 24.77 12.02
C SER A 366 -2.17 24.02 10.75
N ILE A 367 -1.38 23.03 10.32
CA ILE A 367 -1.71 22.14 9.21
C ILE A 367 -3.02 21.39 9.51
N LEU A 368 -3.15 20.76 10.68
CA LEU A 368 -4.38 20.10 11.10
C LEU A 368 -5.59 21.06 11.11
N LYS A 369 -5.41 22.28 11.64
CA LYS A 369 -6.47 23.31 11.65
C LYS A 369 -6.87 23.77 10.26
N THR A 370 -5.94 23.77 9.31
CA THR A 370 -6.17 24.26 7.94
C THR A 370 -6.82 23.18 7.08
N TRP A 371 -6.27 21.96 7.10
CA TRP A 371 -6.65 20.85 6.23
C TRP A 371 -7.66 19.89 6.87
N LYS A 372 -7.98 20.10 8.16
CA LYS A 372 -9.10 19.52 8.90
C LYS A 372 -9.10 18.00 9.11
N PHE A 373 -8.00 17.29 8.86
CA PHE A 373 -7.81 15.91 9.30
C PHE A 373 -7.51 15.83 10.81
N ASP A 374 -7.32 14.64 11.35
CA ASP A 374 -7.48 14.36 12.78
C ASP A 374 -6.19 14.02 13.54
N GLY A 375 -5.04 13.92 12.86
CA GLY A 375 -3.76 13.74 13.53
C GLY A 375 -2.75 13.00 12.69
N TRP A 376 -1.86 12.24 13.36
CA TRP A 376 -0.62 11.77 12.76
C TRP A 376 -0.29 10.33 13.12
N LEU A 377 0.11 9.53 12.13
CA LEU A 377 1.02 8.41 12.35
C LEU A 377 2.45 8.97 12.39
N VAL A 378 3.17 8.76 13.49
CA VAL A 378 4.57 9.15 13.62
C VAL A 378 5.45 7.92 13.42
N ASN A 379 6.26 7.93 12.37
CA ASN A 379 7.18 6.86 12.02
C ASN A 379 8.64 7.34 12.05
N VAL A 380 9.45 6.83 12.98
CA VAL A 380 10.87 7.21 13.13
C VAL A 380 11.74 6.00 12.81
N GLU A 381 12.23 5.94 11.58
CA GLU A 381 13.10 4.86 11.07
C GLU A 381 14.56 5.30 10.98
N VAL A 382 14.95 6.28 11.80
CA VAL A 382 16.33 6.79 11.88
C VAL A 382 16.93 6.51 13.24
N GLN A 383 18.14 5.94 13.23
CA GLN A 383 18.89 5.63 14.45
C GLN A 383 19.45 6.90 15.08
N LEU A 384 19.32 7.01 16.40
CA LEU A 384 19.82 8.17 17.16
C LEU A 384 21.29 7.95 17.57
N GLY A 385 22.13 8.95 17.33
CA GLY A 385 23.57 8.90 17.58
C GLY A 385 24.34 8.29 16.41
N LYS A 386 24.85 9.14 15.50
CA LYS A 386 25.77 8.73 14.43
C LYS A 386 27.12 8.30 15.02
N LYS A 387 27.68 7.19 14.52
CA LYS A 387 29.08 6.80 14.80
C LYS A 387 30.01 7.94 14.39
N SER A 388 30.94 8.30 15.27
CA SER A 388 32.01 9.25 14.94
C SER A 388 32.79 8.74 13.73
N THR A 389 32.90 9.57 12.68
CA THR A 389 33.69 9.25 11.47
C THR A 389 35.20 9.36 11.70
N THR A 390 35.62 9.89 12.85
CA THR A 390 37.05 9.96 13.19
C THR A 390 37.48 8.72 13.96
N PRO A 391 38.57 8.05 13.57
CA PRO A 391 39.13 6.94 14.34
C PRO A 391 39.52 7.40 15.75
N ALA A 392 39.20 6.59 16.76
CA ALA A 392 39.71 6.80 18.11
C ALA A 392 41.22 6.52 18.15
N ARG A 393 42.01 7.33 18.87
CA ARG A 393 43.47 7.20 18.96
C ARG A 393 43.93 6.15 19.98
N GLY A 394 43.02 5.30 20.47
CA GLY A 394 43.33 4.22 21.39
C GLY A 394 42.12 3.74 22.21
N PRO A 395 42.29 2.67 23.01
CA PRO A 395 41.20 2.01 23.73
C PRO A 395 40.46 2.91 24.73
N ASP A 396 41.19 3.80 25.42
CA ASP A 396 40.60 4.73 26.39
C ASP A 396 39.75 5.81 25.71
N GLU A 397 40.18 6.31 24.56
CA GLU A 397 39.39 7.26 23.78
C GLU A 397 38.15 6.58 23.18
N THR A 398 38.26 5.32 22.75
CA THR A 398 37.11 4.53 22.30
C THR A 398 36.07 4.38 23.40
N LYS A 399 36.49 4.01 24.62
CA LYS A 399 35.57 3.90 25.77
C LYS A 399 34.92 5.23 26.11
N ARG A 400 35.70 6.33 26.17
CA ARG A 400 35.16 7.67 26.48
C ARG A 400 34.15 8.13 25.42
N ARG A 401 34.49 8.03 24.13
CA ARG A 401 33.59 8.38 23.02
C ARG A 401 32.30 7.56 23.05
N SER A 402 32.39 6.25 23.33
CA SER A 402 31.20 5.40 23.44
C SER A 402 30.28 5.80 24.60
N GLY A 403 30.84 6.23 25.73
CA GLY A 403 30.07 6.74 26.87
C GLY A 403 29.38 8.08 26.58
N GLU A 404 30.10 9.01 25.94
CA GLU A 404 29.54 10.30 25.50
C GLU A 404 28.44 10.12 24.46
N GLU A 405 28.62 9.23 23.48
CA GLU A 405 27.63 8.91 22.46
C GLU A 405 26.37 8.30 23.08
N LYS A 406 26.52 7.34 24.01
CA LYS A 406 25.40 6.75 24.75
C LYS A 406 24.63 7.80 25.56
N SER A 407 25.34 8.72 26.22
CA SER A 407 24.70 9.81 26.98
C SER A 407 23.95 10.79 26.06
N ARG A 408 24.54 11.18 24.91
CA ARG A 408 23.87 12.05 23.93
C ARG A 408 22.62 11.39 23.36
N ARG A 409 22.73 10.12 22.95
CA ARG A 409 21.61 9.33 22.44
C ARG A 409 20.46 9.25 23.44
N SER A 410 20.75 8.96 24.70
CA SER A 410 19.74 8.93 25.77
C SER A 410 19.03 10.27 25.97
N ARG A 411 19.75 11.40 25.88
CA ARG A 411 19.13 12.74 25.91
C ARG A 411 18.24 12.97 24.69
N THR A 412 18.68 12.60 23.50
CA THR A 412 17.88 12.74 22.27
C THR A 412 16.61 11.90 22.30
N VAL A 413 16.67 10.67 22.83
CA VAL A 413 15.48 9.84 23.06
C VAL A 413 14.50 10.53 24.01
N THR A 414 15.00 11.14 25.10
CA THR A 414 14.14 11.88 26.05
C THR A 414 13.44 13.06 25.37
N LEU A 415 14.15 13.79 24.51
CA LEU A 415 13.57 14.90 23.75
C LEU A 415 12.55 14.42 22.71
N LEU A 416 12.77 13.27 22.09
CA LEU A 416 11.79 12.65 21.19
C LEU A 416 10.50 12.28 21.94
N MET A 417 10.61 11.70 23.13
CA MET A 417 9.44 11.40 23.97
C MET A 417 8.66 12.67 24.33
N GLU A 418 9.38 13.75 24.67
CA GLU A 418 8.76 15.05 24.95
C GLU A 418 8.07 15.63 23.71
N PHE A 419 8.71 15.56 22.55
CA PHE A 419 8.10 15.97 21.28
C PHE A 419 6.79 15.23 21.01
N LEU A 420 6.77 13.90 21.17
CA LEU A 420 5.55 13.09 21.03
C LEU A 420 4.47 13.52 22.01
N ARG A 421 4.83 13.72 23.29
CA ARG A 421 3.89 14.17 24.33
C ARG A 421 3.22 15.49 23.96
N MET A 422 4.02 16.46 23.51
CA MET A 422 3.52 17.78 23.11
C MET A 422 2.70 17.73 21.83
N LEU A 423 3.12 16.95 20.83
CA LEU A 423 2.38 16.74 19.59
C LEU A 423 1.01 16.10 19.87
N THR A 424 0.96 15.07 20.70
CA THR A 424 -0.29 14.40 21.12
C THR A 424 -1.23 15.37 21.82
N PHE A 425 -0.71 16.15 22.78
CA PHE A 425 -1.50 17.17 23.48
C PHE A 425 -2.06 18.24 22.53
N ALA A 426 -1.21 18.80 21.66
CA ALA A 426 -1.61 19.86 20.74
C ALA A 426 -2.59 19.38 19.66
N THR A 427 -2.44 18.12 19.20
CA THR A 427 -3.36 17.47 18.26
C THR A 427 -4.76 17.35 18.87
N LYS A 428 -4.86 16.85 20.12
CA LYS A 428 -6.13 16.77 20.87
C LYS A 428 -6.77 18.13 21.15
N ALA A 429 -5.95 19.13 21.45
CA ALA A 429 -6.43 20.51 21.63
C ALA A 429 -6.95 21.13 20.32
N THR A 430 -6.54 20.60 19.17
CA THR A 430 -6.90 21.13 17.85
C THR A 430 -8.22 20.58 17.32
N THR A 431 -8.54 19.32 17.61
CA THR A 431 -9.78 18.67 17.14
C THR A 431 -10.26 17.61 18.15
N PRO A 432 -11.58 17.46 18.39
CA PRO A 432 -12.10 16.47 19.36
C PRO A 432 -11.71 15.03 19.06
N THR A 433 -11.45 14.72 17.79
CA THR A 433 -10.97 13.44 17.25
C THR A 433 -9.45 13.31 17.23
N GLY A 434 -8.74 14.27 17.84
CA GLY A 434 -7.29 14.41 17.76
C GLY A 434 -6.55 13.15 18.22
N THR A 435 -5.80 12.53 17.32
CA THR A 435 -5.17 11.21 17.57
C THR A 435 -3.74 11.14 17.05
N VAL A 436 -2.82 10.61 17.85
CA VAL A 436 -1.43 10.35 17.43
C VAL A 436 -1.08 8.88 17.65
N PHE A 437 -0.70 8.18 16.58
CA PHE A 437 -0.18 6.81 16.65
C PHE A 437 1.34 6.79 16.47
N TRP A 438 2.01 5.96 17.27
CA TRP A 438 3.44 5.69 17.15
C TRP A 438 3.69 4.41 16.33
N TYR A 439 4.66 4.41 15.41
CA TYR A 439 5.09 3.19 14.73
C TYR A 439 6.24 2.49 15.47
N ASP A 440 6.14 1.17 15.62
CA ASP A 440 7.13 0.32 16.32
C ASP A 440 8.46 0.18 15.53
N ALA A 441 9.29 1.21 15.53
CA ALA A 441 10.61 1.22 14.88
C ALA A 441 11.76 1.45 15.88
N ILE A 442 11.87 2.66 16.44
CA ILE A 442 12.96 3.01 17.36
C ILE A 442 12.66 2.59 18.81
N CYS A 443 13.68 2.04 19.47
CA CYS A 443 13.66 1.64 20.88
C CYS A 443 14.14 2.75 21.83
N VAL A 444 13.87 2.61 23.13
CA VAL A 444 14.29 3.57 24.19
C VAL A 444 15.81 3.74 24.31
N ASP A 445 16.59 2.86 23.70
CA ASP A 445 18.04 2.99 23.60
C ASP A 445 18.49 3.77 22.35
N GLY A 446 17.55 4.28 21.55
CA GLY A 446 17.76 5.07 20.34
C GLY A 446 18.08 4.23 19.10
N MET A 447 17.98 2.90 19.16
CA MET A 447 18.26 2.01 18.04
C MET A 447 16.98 1.67 17.28
N VAL A 448 17.04 1.61 15.95
CA VAL A 448 15.91 1.12 15.12
C VAL A 448 15.92 -0.40 15.17
N VAL A 449 14.97 -0.96 15.92
CA VAL A 449 14.75 -2.40 16.07
C VAL A 449 13.26 -2.62 16.27
N TRP A 450 12.56 -3.01 15.20
CA TRP A 450 11.14 -3.36 15.27
C TRP A 450 10.91 -4.51 16.23
N GLN A 451 10.10 -4.32 17.26
CA GLN A 451 9.86 -5.34 18.28
C GLN A 451 8.78 -6.34 17.84
N ASN A 452 7.92 -5.94 16.91
CA ASN A 452 6.68 -6.64 16.52
C ASN A 452 5.72 -6.85 17.70
N ARG A 453 5.94 -6.13 18.80
CA ARG A 453 5.21 -6.25 20.06
C ARG A 453 5.35 -5.01 20.90
N LEU A 454 4.38 -4.75 21.77
CA LEU A 454 4.51 -3.73 22.81
C LEU A 454 5.24 -4.34 24.00
N ASN A 455 6.44 -3.81 24.30
CA ASN A 455 7.28 -4.26 25.41
C ASN A 455 8.08 -3.08 26.03
N ALA A 456 8.95 -3.36 27.00
CA ALA A 456 9.73 -2.34 27.69
C ALA A 456 10.60 -1.45 26.76
N LYS A 457 10.93 -1.91 25.55
CA LYS A 457 11.78 -1.16 24.62
C LYS A 457 11.05 -0.09 23.81
N ASN A 458 9.72 -0.15 23.69
CA ASN A 458 8.91 0.84 22.96
C ASN A 458 7.75 1.42 23.79
N ARG A 459 7.52 0.89 25.01
CA ARG A 459 6.43 1.31 25.91
C ARG A 459 6.42 2.80 26.21
N GLU A 460 7.58 3.42 26.39
CA GLU A 460 7.64 4.86 26.69
C GLU A 460 7.16 5.73 25.52
N PHE A 461 7.36 5.30 24.27
CA PHE A 461 6.78 6.02 23.12
C PHE A 461 5.26 5.84 23.04
N TYR A 462 4.79 4.60 23.26
CA TYR A 462 3.36 4.30 23.38
C TYR A 462 2.67 5.15 24.45
N ASN A 463 3.27 5.33 25.63
CA ASN A 463 2.72 6.12 26.72
C ASN A 463 2.57 7.62 26.39
N ASN A 464 3.32 8.12 25.40
CA ASN A 464 3.29 9.53 24.98
C ASN A 464 2.39 9.77 23.74
N CYS A 465 1.71 8.73 23.26
CA CYS A 465 0.81 8.74 22.12
C CYS A 465 -0.58 8.15 22.49
N ASP A 466 -1.52 8.14 21.55
CA ASP A 466 -2.85 7.54 21.73
C ASP A 466 -2.85 6.03 21.49
N GLY A 467 -1.86 5.54 20.75
CA GLY A 467 -1.69 4.13 20.49
C GLY A 467 -0.40 3.83 19.74
N ILE A 468 -0.19 2.54 19.50
CA ILE A 468 0.96 2.03 18.77
C ILE A 468 0.50 1.17 17.58
N PHE A 469 1.14 1.42 16.44
CA PHE A 469 1.13 0.59 15.25
C PHE A 469 2.35 -0.35 15.34
N LEU A 470 2.12 -1.62 15.64
CA LEU A 470 3.18 -2.63 15.71
C LEU A 470 3.61 -3.09 14.32
N ASN A 471 4.90 -3.38 14.17
CA ASN A 471 5.44 -3.94 12.94
C ASN A 471 4.90 -5.36 12.65
N TYR A 472 5.07 -5.82 11.40
CA TYR A 472 4.33 -6.94 10.83
C TYR A 472 4.85 -8.34 11.23
N GLY A 473 6.09 -8.45 11.70
CA GLY A 473 6.78 -9.74 11.93
C GLY A 473 6.48 -10.42 13.27
N TRP A 474 5.22 -10.37 13.72
CA TRP A 474 4.81 -10.85 15.05
C TRP A 474 4.51 -12.35 15.09
N LYS A 475 4.70 -12.95 16.26
CA LYS A 475 4.30 -14.31 16.62
C LYS A 475 3.12 -14.29 17.58
N VAL A 476 2.48 -15.43 17.80
CA VAL A 476 1.32 -15.51 18.73
C VAL A 476 1.68 -15.08 20.16
N GLN A 477 2.90 -15.37 20.62
CA GLN A 477 3.41 -14.93 21.93
C GLN A 477 3.58 -13.41 22.01
N ASP A 478 4.00 -12.77 20.91
CA ASP A 478 4.13 -11.32 20.82
C ASP A 478 2.78 -10.62 21.00
N LEU A 479 1.69 -11.23 20.51
CA LEU A 479 0.32 -10.73 20.71
C LEU A 479 -0.09 -10.79 22.19
N GLU A 480 0.22 -11.89 22.88
CA GLU A 480 -0.12 -12.04 24.31
C GLU A 480 0.62 -11.02 25.17
N GLU A 481 1.93 -10.85 24.93
CA GLU A 481 2.75 -9.84 25.60
C GLU A 481 2.22 -8.42 25.31
N SER A 482 1.87 -8.14 24.05
CA SER A 482 1.35 -6.83 23.65
C SER A 482 0.02 -6.51 24.32
N ARG A 483 -0.90 -7.50 24.40
CA ARG A 483 -2.19 -7.32 25.07
C ARG A 483 -2.04 -7.12 26.57
N PHE A 484 -1.06 -7.78 27.19
CA PHE A 484 -0.73 -7.59 28.61
C PHE A 484 -0.17 -6.20 28.90
N ASN A 485 0.67 -5.68 28.00
CA ASN A 485 1.34 -4.39 28.19
C ASN A 485 0.51 -3.16 27.80
N GLY A 486 -0.51 -3.31 26.94
CA GLY A 486 -1.29 -2.21 26.38
C GLY A 486 -2.80 -2.28 26.64
N GLY A 487 -3.46 -1.13 26.48
CA GLY A 487 -4.92 -1.00 26.59
C GLY A 487 -5.66 -1.56 25.37
N ALA A 488 -6.87 -2.06 25.58
CA ALA A 488 -7.79 -2.43 24.50
C ALA A 488 -7.98 -1.24 23.54
N GLY A 489 -8.00 -1.49 22.23
CA GLY A 489 -8.18 -0.43 21.23
C GLY A 489 -6.97 0.47 20.97
N THR A 490 -5.86 0.32 21.71
CA THR A 490 -4.68 1.22 21.59
C THR A 490 -3.44 0.54 21.01
N VAL A 491 -3.44 -0.80 20.95
CA VAL A 491 -2.37 -1.59 20.34
C VAL A 491 -2.91 -2.17 19.04
N CYS A 492 -2.35 -1.70 17.92
CA CYS A 492 -2.79 -2.04 16.58
C CYS A 492 -1.70 -2.87 15.91
N VAL A 493 -2.00 -4.15 15.68
CA VAL A 493 -1.03 -5.11 15.15
C VAL A 493 -0.98 -5.01 13.64
N GLY A 494 0.20 -4.72 13.11
CA GLY A 494 0.42 -4.59 11.68
C GLY A 494 0.19 -5.89 10.92
N ILE A 495 -0.49 -5.79 9.77
CA ILE A 495 -0.49 -6.81 8.73
C ILE A 495 -0.05 -6.12 7.43
N ASP A 496 1.08 -6.53 6.88
CA ASP A 496 1.49 -6.11 5.53
C ASP A 496 0.74 -6.93 4.49
N VAL A 497 -0.26 -6.33 3.84
CA VAL A 497 -1.12 -7.03 2.88
C VAL A 497 -0.34 -7.52 1.65
N TYR A 498 0.79 -6.87 1.32
CA TYR A 498 1.68 -7.32 0.26
C TYR A 498 2.44 -8.62 0.59
N GLY A 499 2.51 -9.01 1.86
CA GLY A 499 3.19 -10.24 2.26
C GLY A 499 4.71 -10.17 2.19
N ARG A 500 5.32 -9.00 2.41
CA ARG A 500 6.79 -8.85 2.50
C ARG A 500 7.34 -9.30 3.86
N SER A 501 6.46 -9.67 4.79
CA SER A 501 6.78 -10.15 6.13
C SER A 501 6.28 -11.58 6.33
N GLU A 502 6.81 -12.28 7.32
CA GLU A 502 6.36 -13.63 7.68
C GLU A 502 4.90 -13.63 8.15
N GLY A 503 4.02 -14.41 7.51
CA GLY A 503 2.64 -14.65 7.96
C GLY A 503 1.59 -14.60 6.85
N PRO A 504 0.29 -14.84 7.18
CA PRO A 504 -0.80 -14.75 6.22
C PRO A 504 -1.00 -13.32 5.72
N ALA A 505 -0.97 -13.13 4.40
CA ALA A 505 -1.14 -11.84 3.73
C ALA A 505 -2.00 -11.99 2.46
N GLY A 506 -2.19 -10.90 1.71
CA GLY A 506 -3.03 -10.88 0.51
C GLY A 506 -4.43 -11.42 0.79
N TRP A 507 -4.88 -12.43 0.03
CA TRP A 507 -6.20 -13.08 0.23
C TRP A 507 -6.34 -13.79 1.58
N GLN A 508 -5.24 -14.12 2.26
CA GLN A 508 -5.25 -14.79 3.57
C GLN A 508 -5.19 -13.81 4.74
N THR A 509 -5.29 -12.50 4.50
CA THR A 509 -5.27 -11.44 5.53
C THR A 509 -6.30 -11.70 6.65
N HIS A 510 -7.46 -12.29 6.34
CA HIS A 510 -8.48 -12.66 7.32
C HIS A 510 -7.96 -13.66 8.39
N GLU A 511 -7.06 -14.58 8.04
CA GLU A 511 -6.47 -15.52 9.00
C GLU A 511 -5.55 -14.82 10.01
N ALA A 512 -4.82 -13.79 9.57
CA ALA A 512 -4.03 -12.94 10.46
C ALA A 512 -4.94 -12.12 11.40
N MET A 513 -5.99 -11.48 10.86
CA MET A 513 -6.98 -10.76 11.67
C MET A 513 -7.60 -11.62 12.75
N LYS A 514 -8.02 -12.84 12.39
CA LYS A 514 -8.61 -13.81 13.33
C LYS A 514 -7.70 -14.13 14.51
N LYS A 515 -6.39 -14.24 14.27
CA LYS A 515 -5.39 -14.47 15.34
C LYS A 515 -5.25 -13.27 16.26
N ILE A 516 -5.25 -12.06 15.69
CA ILE A 516 -5.15 -10.80 16.43
C ILE A 516 -6.41 -10.56 17.29
N HIS A 517 -7.60 -10.68 16.70
CA HIS A 517 -8.87 -10.47 17.39
C HIS A 517 -9.12 -11.49 18.50
N LYS A 518 -8.66 -12.74 18.35
CA LYS A 518 -8.67 -13.74 19.45
C LYS A 518 -7.90 -13.28 20.69
N LYS A 519 -7.02 -12.31 20.57
CA LYS A 519 -6.24 -11.71 21.67
C LYS A 519 -6.77 -10.34 22.09
N ASP A 520 -7.96 -9.92 21.61
CA ASP A 520 -8.58 -8.63 21.95
C ASP A 520 -7.66 -7.42 21.62
N LEU A 521 -6.94 -7.54 20.50
CA LEU A 521 -6.05 -6.51 19.96
C LEU A 521 -6.65 -5.91 18.69
N SER A 522 -6.27 -4.67 18.40
CA SER A 522 -6.68 -3.98 17.16
C SER A 522 -5.79 -4.41 15.99
N VAL A 523 -6.27 -4.22 14.77
CA VAL A 523 -5.52 -4.52 13.54
C VAL A 523 -5.12 -3.23 12.86
N ALA A 524 -3.89 -3.19 12.34
CA ALA A 524 -3.46 -2.17 11.39
C ALA A 524 -3.13 -2.81 10.05
N LEU A 525 -4.02 -2.63 9.06
CA LEU A 525 -3.82 -3.10 7.69
C LEU A 525 -2.91 -2.14 6.95
N PHE A 526 -1.72 -2.59 6.58
CA PHE A 526 -0.79 -1.84 5.76
C PHE A 526 -0.91 -2.23 4.28
N ALA A 527 -0.96 -1.21 3.42
CA ALA A 527 -0.94 -1.33 1.97
C ALA A 527 -2.05 -2.22 1.37
N PRO A 528 -3.34 -2.06 1.75
CA PRO A 528 -4.44 -2.79 1.12
C PRO A 528 -4.67 -2.41 -0.36
N GLY A 529 -3.98 -1.35 -0.84
CA GLY A 529 -3.83 -1.04 -2.27
C GLY A 529 -3.38 -2.23 -3.11
N TRP A 530 -2.70 -3.20 -2.50
CA TRP A 530 -2.42 -4.54 -3.02
C TRP A 530 -3.62 -5.18 -3.76
N ALA A 531 -4.83 -5.06 -3.22
CA ALA A 531 -6.01 -5.68 -3.83
C ALA A 531 -6.29 -5.14 -5.26
N VAL A 532 -5.89 -3.89 -5.53
CA VAL A 532 -5.94 -3.29 -6.86
C VAL A 532 -4.66 -3.58 -7.65
N GLU A 533 -3.50 -3.44 -7.02
CA GLU A 533 -2.19 -3.49 -7.69
C GLU A 533 -1.75 -4.92 -8.08
N ALA A 534 -1.93 -5.90 -7.20
CA ALA A 534 -1.61 -7.30 -7.51
C ALA A 534 -2.55 -7.90 -8.57
N GLY A 535 -3.75 -7.32 -8.69
CA GLY A 535 -4.73 -7.68 -9.71
C GLY A 535 -4.34 -7.28 -11.12
N VAL A 536 -3.38 -6.37 -11.33
CA VAL A 536 -3.04 -5.82 -12.67
C VAL A 536 -2.35 -6.85 -13.58
N ASN A 537 -1.79 -7.92 -13.01
CA ASN A 537 -1.20 -9.04 -13.77
C ASN A 537 -2.24 -10.06 -14.29
N ASN A 538 -3.49 -9.96 -13.84
CA ASN A 538 -4.62 -10.76 -14.31
C ASN A 538 -5.69 -9.81 -14.87
N LEU A 539 -6.36 -10.13 -15.97
CA LEU A 539 -7.35 -9.27 -16.67
C LEU A 539 -8.65 -8.97 -15.88
N CYS A 540 -8.61 -8.89 -14.54
CA CYS A 540 -9.74 -8.68 -13.65
C CYS A 540 -9.95 -7.20 -13.32
N ASN A 541 -11.22 -6.75 -13.28
CA ASN A 541 -11.60 -5.39 -12.88
C ASN A 541 -11.07 -5.07 -11.46
N PRO A 542 -10.18 -4.07 -11.29
CA PRO A 542 -9.61 -3.70 -9.99
C PRO A 542 -10.62 -3.38 -8.88
N GLU A 543 -11.76 -2.79 -9.23
CA GLU A 543 -12.85 -2.52 -8.28
C GLU A 543 -13.42 -3.82 -7.70
N THR A 544 -13.53 -4.84 -8.54
CA THR A 544 -14.02 -6.15 -8.13
C THR A 544 -13.04 -6.83 -7.18
N ASN A 545 -11.74 -6.67 -7.39
CA ASN A 545 -10.74 -7.24 -6.50
C ASN A 545 -10.71 -6.52 -5.14
N ALA A 546 -10.75 -5.19 -5.13
CA ALA A 546 -10.89 -4.41 -3.90
C ALA A 546 -12.11 -4.87 -3.11
N PHE A 547 -13.27 -5.00 -3.78
CA PHE A 547 -14.49 -5.47 -3.15
C PHE A 547 -14.36 -6.88 -2.55
N LYS A 548 -13.85 -7.85 -3.33
CA LYS A 548 -13.62 -9.23 -2.86
C LYS A 548 -12.66 -9.29 -1.69
N PHE A 549 -11.64 -8.43 -1.68
CA PHE A 549 -10.68 -8.38 -0.60
C PHE A 549 -11.40 -8.00 0.70
N TRP A 550 -12.12 -6.89 0.72
CA TRP A 550 -12.91 -6.47 1.88
C TRP A 550 -13.99 -7.49 2.27
N GLU A 551 -14.62 -8.15 1.29
CA GLU A 551 -15.56 -9.25 1.54
C GLU A 551 -14.93 -10.40 2.30
N SER A 552 -13.72 -10.81 1.92
CA SER A 552 -12.99 -11.88 2.60
C SER A 552 -12.68 -11.55 4.07
N LEU A 553 -12.58 -10.27 4.41
CA LEU A 553 -12.31 -9.81 5.77
C LEU A 553 -13.59 -9.68 6.62
N SER A 554 -14.76 -9.55 6.00
CA SER A 554 -16.01 -9.13 6.66
C SER A 554 -16.41 -9.97 7.88
N ALA A 555 -16.08 -11.26 7.91
CA ALA A 555 -16.36 -12.15 9.04
C ALA A 555 -15.56 -11.80 10.30
N GLU A 556 -14.38 -11.20 10.14
CA GLU A 556 -13.51 -10.79 11.24
C GLU A 556 -13.66 -9.31 11.58
N LEU A 557 -14.36 -8.52 10.75
CA LEU A 557 -14.51 -7.08 10.92
C LEU A 557 -15.75 -6.73 11.75
N HIS A 558 -15.58 -5.80 12.69
CA HIS A 558 -16.73 -5.17 13.35
C HIS A 558 -17.43 -4.20 12.39
N THR A 559 -18.76 -4.22 12.38
CA THR A 559 -19.57 -3.28 11.59
C THR A 559 -20.15 -2.22 12.52
N ARG A 560 -19.66 -0.98 12.42
CA ARG A 560 -20.20 0.13 13.21
C ARG A 560 -21.58 0.54 12.70
N PRO A 561 -22.55 0.87 13.58
CA PRO A 561 -23.80 1.48 13.15
C PRO A 561 -23.52 2.85 12.53
N PHE A 562 -24.35 3.23 11.56
CA PHE A 562 -24.39 4.57 11.00
C PHE A 562 -25.06 5.51 12.00
N ASP A 563 -24.25 6.24 12.76
CA ASP A 563 -24.68 7.08 13.88
C ASP A 563 -24.95 8.54 13.48
N ARG A 564 -25.24 8.79 12.19
CA ARG A 564 -25.48 10.15 11.72
C ARG A 564 -26.90 10.60 12.07
N PRO A 565 -27.07 11.83 12.60
CA PRO A 565 -28.38 12.40 12.84
C PRO A 565 -29.09 12.64 11.51
N VAL A 566 -30.41 12.56 11.57
CA VAL A 566 -31.31 12.94 10.50
C VAL A 566 -31.38 14.49 10.47
N PRO A 567 -31.21 15.16 9.32
CA PRO A 567 -31.29 14.60 7.98
C PRO A 567 -29.98 14.06 7.40
N PHE A 568 -30.07 13.04 6.55
CA PHE A 568 -28.97 12.61 5.69
C PHE A 568 -29.46 12.17 4.33
N LYS A 569 -28.61 12.38 3.30
CA LYS A 569 -28.90 12.04 1.92
C LYS A 569 -27.72 11.34 1.23
N THR A 570 -28.04 10.53 0.23
CA THR A 570 -27.06 9.92 -0.66
C THR A 570 -27.66 9.65 -2.04
N THR A 571 -26.84 9.77 -3.08
CA THR A 571 -27.10 9.23 -4.40
C THR A 571 -26.30 7.96 -4.69
N PHE A 572 -25.55 7.45 -3.71
CA PHE A 572 -24.71 6.25 -3.82
C PHE A 572 -23.68 6.29 -4.95
N ARG A 573 -23.31 7.49 -5.42
CA ARG A 573 -22.27 7.63 -6.44
C ARG A 573 -20.93 7.17 -5.90
N ASN A 574 -20.24 6.36 -6.69
CA ASN A 574 -18.93 5.78 -6.35
C ASN A 574 -17.75 6.63 -6.85
N GLY A 575 -17.99 7.86 -7.32
CA GLY A 575 -16.96 8.78 -7.81
C GLY A 575 -16.68 8.69 -9.31
N TYR A 576 -17.22 7.69 -10.01
CA TYR A 576 -17.12 7.61 -11.47
C TYR A 576 -18.15 8.52 -12.16
N SER A 577 -17.72 9.13 -13.25
CA SER A 577 -18.59 9.83 -14.19
C SER A 577 -19.36 8.86 -15.10
N GLN A 578 -20.37 9.37 -15.81
CA GLN A 578 -21.13 8.59 -16.78
C GLN A 578 -20.21 7.89 -17.78
N LYS A 579 -20.40 6.57 -17.94
CA LYS A 579 -19.60 5.68 -18.80
C LYS A 579 -18.16 5.46 -18.32
N GLY A 580 -17.85 5.73 -17.05
CA GLY A 580 -16.56 5.42 -16.42
C GLY A 580 -15.35 6.17 -16.99
N LYS A 581 -15.55 7.26 -17.73
CA LYS A 581 -14.49 7.99 -18.45
C LYS A 581 -13.56 8.80 -17.54
N PHE A 582 -14.02 9.09 -16.34
CA PHE A 582 -13.34 9.99 -15.41
C PHE A 582 -13.76 9.64 -13.98
N PHE A 583 -12.83 9.69 -13.04
CA PHE A 583 -13.04 9.40 -11.63
C PHE A 583 -12.66 10.60 -10.76
N LYS A 584 -13.50 10.92 -9.76
CA LYS A 584 -13.28 11.98 -8.76
C LYS A 584 -13.73 11.50 -7.38
N ILE A 585 -12.82 11.43 -6.43
CA ILE A 585 -13.15 11.09 -5.03
C ILE A 585 -14.20 12.04 -4.46
N ARG A 586 -14.12 13.33 -4.77
CA ARG A 586 -15.07 14.34 -4.26
C ARG A 586 -16.51 14.14 -4.74
N ASP A 587 -16.72 13.36 -5.80
CA ASP A 587 -18.05 13.06 -6.34
C ASP A 587 -18.63 11.78 -5.71
N MET A 588 -17.87 11.11 -4.83
CA MET A 588 -18.36 9.99 -4.02
C MET A 588 -19.39 10.45 -2.99
N ASP A 589 -20.39 9.61 -2.76
CA ASP A 589 -21.43 9.84 -1.78
C ASP A 589 -21.42 8.84 -0.62
N LEU A 590 -22.27 9.04 0.39
CA LEU A 590 -22.43 8.12 1.51
C LEU A 590 -22.79 6.71 1.02
N MET A 591 -22.00 5.73 1.42
CA MET A 591 -22.20 4.32 1.05
C MET A 591 -23.09 3.60 2.08
N PRO A 592 -23.84 2.57 1.68
CA PRO A 592 -24.65 1.78 2.61
C PRO A 592 -23.77 0.87 3.45
N ASN A 593 -24.08 0.74 4.74
CA ASN A 593 -23.46 -0.17 5.70
C ASN A 593 -23.77 -1.63 5.34
N LEU A 594 -23.00 -2.17 4.39
CA LEU A 594 -23.22 -3.48 3.81
C LEU A 594 -22.34 -4.52 4.48
N ALA A 595 -22.93 -5.32 5.37
CA ALA A 595 -22.56 -6.72 5.43
C ALA A 595 -23.08 -7.35 4.13
N LEU A 596 -22.18 -7.48 3.17
CA LEU A 596 -22.35 -7.84 1.77
C LEU A 596 -23.39 -8.93 1.51
N SER A 597 -24.39 -8.61 0.69
CA SER A 597 -24.94 -9.59 -0.24
C SER A 597 -24.11 -9.52 -1.52
N GLY A 598 -23.07 -10.36 -1.61
CA GLY A 598 -22.13 -10.41 -2.73
C GLY A 598 -22.78 -10.21 -4.10
N LYS A 599 -22.15 -9.40 -4.95
CA LYS A 599 -22.62 -8.95 -6.28
C LYS A 599 -23.98 -8.25 -6.33
N ALA A 600 -24.85 -8.36 -5.31
CA ALA A 600 -26.27 -8.02 -5.40
C ALA A 600 -26.57 -6.52 -5.27
N LEU A 601 -25.75 -5.77 -4.54
CA LEU A 601 -25.84 -4.31 -4.42
C LEU A 601 -24.50 -3.69 -4.82
N VAL A 602 -24.49 -2.91 -5.89
CA VAL A 602 -23.27 -2.36 -6.50
C VAL A 602 -23.42 -0.85 -6.66
N PRO A 603 -22.68 -0.04 -5.89
CA PRO A 603 -22.56 1.40 -6.13
C PRO A 603 -22.01 1.67 -7.53
N SER A 604 -22.59 2.65 -8.23
CA SER A 604 -22.26 3.00 -9.62
C SER A 604 -22.33 4.51 -9.84
N GLU A 605 -22.01 4.96 -11.05
CA GLU A 605 -22.16 6.36 -11.46
C GLU A 605 -23.63 6.85 -11.44
N TYR A 606 -24.60 5.93 -11.51
CA TYR A 606 -26.04 6.21 -11.53
C TYR A 606 -26.70 6.04 -10.16
N GLY A 607 -26.00 5.43 -9.21
CA GLY A 607 -26.48 5.12 -7.86
C GLY A 607 -26.30 3.66 -7.50
N LEU A 608 -27.12 3.15 -6.57
CA LEU A 608 -27.00 1.79 -6.07
C LEU A 608 -27.76 0.81 -6.96
N ARG A 609 -27.04 0.05 -7.79
CA ARG A 609 -27.62 -0.97 -8.67
C ARG A 609 -27.89 -2.25 -7.89
N ILE A 610 -29.11 -2.77 -8.01
CA ILE A 610 -29.53 -4.06 -7.49
C ILE A 610 -29.39 -5.12 -8.59
N THR A 611 -28.41 -6.01 -8.50
CA THR A 611 -28.21 -7.06 -9.53
C THR A 611 -28.98 -8.34 -9.24
N ARG A 612 -29.50 -8.50 -8.01
CA ARG A 612 -30.31 -9.65 -7.58
C ARG A 612 -31.50 -9.18 -6.74
N PRO A 613 -32.73 -9.70 -6.93
CA PRO A 613 -33.84 -9.40 -6.04
C PRO A 613 -33.57 -9.96 -4.65
N GLY A 614 -34.10 -9.31 -3.61
CA GLY A 614 -33.86 -9.74 -2.24
C GLY A 614 -34.17 -8.69 -1.19
N LYS A 615 -33.89 -9.03 0.06
CA LYS A 615 -33.98 -8.14 1.22
C LYS A 615 -32.57 -7.87 1.74
N TYR A 616 -32.22 -6.60 1.82
CA TYR A 616 -30.87 -6.12 2.11
C TYR A 616 -30.89 -5.11 3.25
N VAL A 617 -29.90 -5.15 4.13
CA VAL A 617 -29.68 -4.07 5.10
C VAL A 617 -28.92 -2.96 4.38
N LEU A 618 -29.49 -1.76 4.29
CA LEU A 618 -28.77 -0.59 3.78
C LEU A 618 -27.95 0.07 4.87
N TRP A 619 -28.57 0.33 6.02
CA TRP A 619 -27.88 0.89 7.16
C TRP A 619 -28.33 0.22 8.45
N ARG A 620 -27.39 -0.26 9.24
CA ARG A 620 -27.59 -0.30 10.70
C ARG A 620 -27.47 1.13 11.17
N VAL A 621 -28.43 1.63 11.94
CA VAL A 621 -28.45 3.03 12.38
C VAL A 621 -28.55 3.10 13.90
N SER A 622 -27.98 4.17 14.46
CA SER A 622 -28.18 4.58 15.85
C SER A 622 -28.69 6.02 15.88
N GLY A 623 -29.46 6.37 16.91
CA GLY A 623 -30.02 7.73 17.07
C GLY A 623 -31.26 8.07 16.21
N MET A 624 -31.63 7.27 15.21
CA MET A 624 -32.85 7.51 14.41
C MET A 624 -34.11 6.98 15.12
N ARG A 625 -35.23 7.70 15.03
CA ARG A 625 -36.50 7.33 15.67
C ARG A 625 -37.67 7.35 14.69
N SER A 626 -38.64 6.45 14.89
CA SER A 626 -39.76 6.21 13.96
C SER A 626 -40.98 7.12 14.17
N ASN A 627 -40.78 8.35 14.66
CA ASN A 627 -41.89 9.26 14.96
C ASN A 627 -42.65 9.71 13.69
N ARG A 628 -43.80 10.38 13.91
CA ARG A 628 -44.71 10.87 12.85
C ARG A 628 -44.08 11.87 11.91
N ASP A 629 -42.97 12.48 12.31
CA ASP A 629 -42.28 13.48 11.52
C ASP A 629 -41.23 12.84 10.62
N LEU A 630 -40.77 11.60 10.87
CA LEU A 630 -39.79 10.95 10.01
C LEU A 630 -40.34 10.82 8.57
N ARG A 631 -39.51 11.23 7.62
CA ARG A 631 -39.72 11.14 6.18
C ARG A 631 -38.54 10.42 5.57
N ILE A 632 -38.82 9.48 4.66
CA ILE A 632 -37.80 8.85 3.84
C ILE A 632 -38.15 9.09 2.37
N LEU A 633 -37.32 9.81 1.64
CA LEU A 633 -37.47 10.01 0.21
C LEU A 633 -36.55 9.02 -0.51
N ILE A 634 -37.10 8.27 -1.46
CA ILE A 634 -36.33 7.36 -2.30
C ILE A 634 -36.74 7.50 -3.75
N LYS A 635 -35.76 7.50 -4.66
CA LYS A 635 -35.97 7.49 -6.11
C LYS A 635 -35.33 6.25 -6.71
N VAL A 636 -36.05 5.59 -7.60
CA VAL A 636 -35.56 4.40 -8.31
C VAL A 636 -35.76 4.52 -9.82
N GLU A 637 -34.88 3.87 -10.57
CA GLU A 637 -34.93 3.75 -12.02
C GLU A 637 -34.74 2.28 -12.42
N GLY A 638 -35.23 1.89 -13.59
CA GLY A 638 -35.17 0.51 -14.06
C GLY A 638 -36.38 -0.35 -13.61
N PRO A 639 -36.39 -1.63 -14.01
CA PRO A 639 -37.56 -2.48 -13.88
C PRO A 639 -37.78 -2.90 -12.42
N GLY A 640 -39.05 -3.12 -12.07
CA GLY A 640 -39.48 -3.61 -10.77
C GLY A 640 -39.72 -2.55 -9.71
N SER A 641 -39.59 -2.97 -8.45
CA SER A 641 -39.98 -2.13 -7.33
C SER A 641 -39.13 -2.32 -6.09
N VAL A 642 -39.09 -1.25 -5.30
CA VAL A 642 -38.34 -1.18 -4.06
C VAL A 642 -39.26 -0.79 -2.90
N SER A 643 -39.09 -1.44 -1.75
CA SER A 643 -39.71 -1.01 -0.49
C SER A 643 -38.68 -0.88 0.62
N ILE A 644 -38.89 0.10 1.50
CA ILE A 644 -38.09 0.29 2.71
C ILE A 644 -38.81 -0.34 3.91
N ARG A 645 -38.06 -1.06 4.75
CA ARG A 645 -38.53 -1.53 6.06
C ARG A 645 -37.64 -1.00 7.18
N LEU A 646 -38.27 -0.63 8.29
CA LEU A 646 -37.59 -0.21 9.51
C LEU A 646 -37.69 -1.34 10.55
N ASP A 647 -36.59 -1.62 11.25
CA ASP A 647 -36.39 -2.83 12.08
C ASP A 647 -37.19 -2.87 13.40
N GLN A 648 -38.38 -2.28 13.46
CA GLN A 648 -39.34 -2.49 14.54
C GLN A 648 -40.75 -2.66 13.94
N ARG A 649 -41.24 -3.91 13.94
CA ARG A 649 -42.57 -4.37 13.45
C ARG A 649 -42.83 -4.32 11.94
N GLU A 650 -41.87 -4.71 11.09
CA GLU A 650 -42.04 -4.84 9.62
C GLU A 650 -42.88 -3.71 8.99
N MET A 651 -42.62 -2.45 9.36
CA MET A 651 -43.30 -1.32 8.73
C MET A 651 -42.86 -1.23 7.26
N ARG A 652 -43.68 -1.77 6.36
CA ARG A 652 -43.52 -1.59 4.91
C ARG A 652 -43.98 -0.19 4.58
N LEU A 653 -43.04 0.66 4.21
CA LEU A 653 -43.34 2.07 4.06
C LEU A 653 -44.10 2.39 2.75
N ALA A 654 -43.83 1.66 1.67
CA ALA A 654 -44.62 1.51 0.43
C ALA A 654 -43.70 0.97 -0.69
N GLN A 655 -44.23 0.78 -1.90
CA GLN A 655 -43.55 0.25 -3.08
C GLN A 655 -43.32 1.38 -4.09
N VAL A 656 -42.08 1.64 -4.50
CA VAL A 656 -41.78 2.56 -5.62
C VAL A 656 -41.74 1.76 -6.90
N VAL A 657 -42.53 2.17 -7.89
CA VAL A 657 -42.52 1.64 -9.26
C VAL A 657 -41.64 2.52 -10.16
N GLU A 658 -41.16 1.93 -11.26
CA GLU A 658 -40.24 2.52 -12.24
C GLU A 658 -40.48 4.01 -12.53
N GLY A 659 -39.40 4.80 -12.52
CA GLY A 659 -39.42 6.24 -12.83
C GLY A 659 -39.99 7.14 -11.73
N GLY A 660 -40.42 6.55 -10.60
CA GLY A 660 -41.01 7.26 -9.48
C GLY A 660 -40.01 7.76 -8.43
N ALA A 661 -40.37 8.87 -7.79
CA ALA A 661 -39.88 9.24 -6.46
C ALA A 661 -41.03 9.04 -5.46
N MET A 662 -40.73 8.52 -4.27
CA MET A 662 -41.74 8.31 -3.24
C MET A 662 -41.24 8.81 -1.90
N GLU A 663 -42.07 9.62 -1.26
CA GLU A 663 -41.89 9.99 0.14
C GLU A 663 -42.64 8.99 1.03
N LEU A 664 -41.92 8.48 2.02
CA LEU A 664 -42.33 7.42 2.90
C LEU A 664 -42.49 7.94 4.31
N HIS A 665 -43.59 7.53 4.96
CA HIS A 665 -43.98 8.00 6.28
C HIS A 665 -44.30 6.78 7.15
N PRO A 666 -43.62 6.59 8.30
CA PRO A 666 -44.03 5.58 9.27
C PRO A 666 -45.47 5.88 9.72
N LYS A 667 -46.37 4.91 9.61
CA LYS A 667 -47.78 5.05 10.01
C LYS A 667 -48.01 4.91 11.53
N ASN A 668 -46.94 4.90 12.33
CA ASN A 668 -47.00 4.55 13.73
C ASN A 668 -46.72 5.78 14.61
N ASP A 669 -47.53 5.99 15.64
CA ASP A 669 -47.46 7.16 16.52
C ASP A 669 -46.38 7.03 17.62
N GLU A 670 -45.62 5.92 17.62
CA GLU A 670 -44.64 5.58 18.65
C GLU A 670 -43.24 6.14 18.31
N ASP A 671 -42.65 6.91 19.22
CA ASP A 671 -41.27 7.42 19.14
C ASP A 671 -40.24 6.35 19.51
N LEU A 672 -40.13 5.31 18.66
CA LEU A 672 -39.27 4.16 18.91
C LEU A 672 -37.91 4.28 18.21
N PRO A 673 -36.83 3.75 18.81
CA PRO A 673 -35.52 3.74 18.18
C PRO A 673 -35.47 2.79 16.98
N ILE A 674 -35.02 3.27 15.83
CA ILE A 674 -34.79 2.44 14.64
C ILE A 674 -33.38 1.86 14.72
N LYS A 675 -33.25 0.55 14.50
CA LYS A 675 -31.96 -0.17 14.51
C LYS A 675 -31.37 -0.40 13.13
N ALA A 676 -32.23 -0.50 12.11
CA ALA A 676 -31.79 -0.68 10.74
C ALA A 676 -32.85 -0.22 9.71
N ILE A 677 -32.34 0.18 8.56
CA ILE A 677 -33.07 0.51 7.34
C ILE A 677 -32.80 -0.61 6.33
N TRP A 678 -33.86 -1.30 5.93
CA TRP A 678 -33.82 -2.40 4.99
C TRP A 678 -34.39 -1.99 3.64
N LEU A 679 -33.75 -2.45 2.58
CA LEU A 679 -34.22 -2.37 1.20
C LEU A 679 -34.76 -3.73 0.76
N VAL A 680 -35.94 -3.77 0.18
CA VAL A 680 -36.49 -4.99 -0.44
C VAL A 680 -36.75 -4.69 -1.89
N ALA A 681 -36.06 -5.42 -2.77
CA ALA A 681 -36.16 -5.28 -4.21
C ALA A 681 -36.78 -6.53 -4.84
N THR A 682 -37.71 -6.34 -5.78
CA THR A 682 -38.43 -7.44 -6.43
C THR A 682 -37.81 -7.88 -7.75
N GLU A 683 -37.00 -7.04 -8.39
CA GLU A 683 -36.41 -7.32 -9.71
C GLU A 683 -34.91 -7.02 -9.75
N ARG A 684 -34.27 -7.40 -10.86
CA ARG A 684 -32.86 -7.12 -11.16
C ARG A 684 -32.76 -5.79 -11.91
N ASP A 685 -31.58 -5.20 -11.86
CA ASP A 685 -31.20 -3.94 -12.51
C ASP A 685 -32.03 -2.71 -12.10
N THR A 686 -32.81 -2.82 -11.02
CA THR A 686 -33.36 -1.64 -10.34
C THR A 686 -32.21 -0.83 -9.74
N ILE A 687 -32.18 0.48 -9.98
CA ILE A 687 -31.15 1.39 -9.48
C ILE A 687 -31.79 2.36 -8.50
N VAL A 688 -31.31 2.39 -7.26
CA VAL A 688 -31.68 3.43 -6.30
C VAL A 688 -30.79 4.64 -6.57
N THR A 689 -31.37 5.69 -7.16
CA THR A 689 -30.65 6.88 -7.61
C THR A 689 -30.58 7.98 -6.54
N PHE A 690 -31.45 7.91 -5.54
CA PHE A 690 -31.50 8.86 -4.43
C PHE A 690 -32.13 8.23 -3.19
N PHE A 691 -31.57 8.57 -2.02
CA PHE A 691 -32.11 8.28 -0.71
C PHE A 691 -31.92 9.49 0.20
N GLU A 692 -32.95 9.91 0.92
CA GLU A 692 -32.86 10.91 1.99
C GLU A 692 -33.76 10.50 3.16
N ALA A 693 -33.27 10.64 4.38
CA ALA A 693 -34.07 10.58 5.60
C ALA A 693 -34.07 11.98 6.25
N TYR A 694 -35.21 12.48 6.68
CA TYR A 694 -35.37 13.79 7.34
C TYR A 694 -36.58 13.80 8.30
N TYR A 695 -36.67 14.75 9.25
CA TYR A 695 -37.87 14.96 10.07
C TYR A 695 -38.67 16.17 9.55
N HIS A 696 -39.97 16.00 9.38
CA HIS A 696 -40.90 17.04 8.95
C HIS A 696 -40.91 18.22 9.92
N GLY A 697 -40.85 19.45 9.39
CA GLY A 697 -40.68 20.66 10.19
C GLY A 697 -39.24 20.91 10.67
N GLY A 698 -38.32 19.97 10.45
CA GLY A 698 -36.88 20.17 10.59
C GLY A 698 -36.22 20.63 9.27
N PRO A 699 -34.94 21.03 9.32
CA PRO A 699 -34.17 21.35 8.12
C PRO A 699 -34.09 20.12 7.18
N ARG A 700 -34.18 20.34 5.86
CA ARG A 700 -33.90 19.30 4.87
C ARG A 700 -32.40 19.29 4.55
N ALA A 701 -31.85 18.15 4.11
CA ALA A 701 -30.46 18.13 3.65
C ALA A 701 -30.29 18.87 2.31
N SER A 702 -31.38 19.25 1.66
CA SER A 702 -31.44 20.20 0.55
C SER A 702 -32.28 21.42 0.92
N ASP A 703 -31.67 22.32 1.68
CA ASP A 703 -31.88 23.77 1.57
C ASP A 703 -30.57 24.40 1.07
#